data_AF-A0A4R5XGV5-F1
#
_entry.id   AF-A0A4R5XGV5-F1
#
_cell.length_a   1.000
_cell.length_b   1.000
_cell.length_c   1.000
_cell.angle_alpha   90.00
_cell.angle_beta   90.00
_cell.angle_gamma   90.00
#
_symmetry.space_group_name_H-M   'P 1'
#
loop_
_entity.id
_entity.type
_entity.pdbx_description
1 polymer ?
#
loop_
_entity_poly.entity_id
_entity_poly.type
_entity_poly.pdbx_seq_one_letter_code
_entity_poly.pdbx_strand_id
1 'polypeptide(L)'
;MAANVEIDERGVPYYRFPPFPDTPPGVQIVPFDQFKPSGIVMDMDPDALEVDGLGIRTVRLKAKHNNEGTPVVKKKAKKVKLPTGEQITRRSPWWEEWAEGEDLRSNHFYNAMMPREDRLEKASQDFHKGRNWGTPENGLQAMYDQFRLYIGLIGNPTVPFRKRPRGGPPAVDDEYDSDSGPEDPPEEPINAEPEKTEVGIVEGAKDARAINEKIQSQVEESEMFVLDEKYHQRVQAELEAKEARLEAFLDDPEVAMKIFFSSYFFEKGLAWADQKLRDVPLLASFFLRFMQRNRVLPETSRSLARAIEVVDKAKMELPMTKKITQKLPDYFGKACRELWGEREPANVWLAPLEPYSEDEDSDEEGLRRRQTKRAKIEEVTDANEVASVQVFPEPPQDASMEVDNENLKGTPTDATSNNDTSSAWQASGDQEMSTGWGGSDKDKGGWGILDPPGEDGDTPRDALGQPLDLSGWSDEQPSLLVLFGPTTIPLTHRVGIAELSTRKIVSWSMPPQPVPSGLVGCLRGVLAEVVLAPWDEYSEAKGASVVAPCLVSPDGEEVITTHNPSTDMIRVLMHPTAAAVLHAGMGIQGLWVQAVPRVVRDSESKCGTNESASGSRGKGRGGDGGNGAHNGRGGKKGRVGGRRYWSFLVHGESPTRGSVLLDRGCMMKCTQNFLFGF
;
A
#
# COMPACT_ATOMS: atom_id res chain seq x y z
N MET A 1 -42.85 -28.26 -53.73
CA MET A 1 -42.35 -29.64 -53.62
C MET A 1 -42.41 -30.02 -52.15
N ALA A 2 -43.21 -31.02 -51.78
CA ALA A 2 -43.27 -31.49 -50.40
C ALA A 2 -42.03 -32.34 -50.13
N ALA A 3 -41.07 -31.80 -49.38
CA ALA A 3 -39.97 -32.61 -48.87
C ALA A 3 -40.55 -33.60 -47.85
N ASN A 4 -40.17 -34.88 -47.93
CA ASN A 4 -40.53 -35.88 -46.92
C ASN A 4 -39.81 -35.55 -45.61
N VAL A 5 -40.46 -34.76 -44.77
CA VAL A 5 -40.05 -34.52 -43.38
C VAL A 5 -40.56 -35.71 -42.57
N GLU A 6 -39.65 -36.59 -42.18
CA GLU A 6 -39.94 -37.66 -41.22
C GLU A 6 -39.60 -37.15 -39.82
N ILE A 7 -40.35 -37.57 -38.80
CA ILE A 7 -40.07 -37.21 -37.40
C ILE A 7 -39.43 -38.44 -36.76
N ASP A 8 -38.27 -38.27 -36.12
CA ASP A 8 -37.61 -39.37 -35.41
C ASP A 8 -38.36 -39.75 -34.12
N GLU A 9 -37.94 -40.84 -33.47
CA GLU A 9 -38.56 -41.31 -32.22
C GLU A 9 -38.48 -40.30 -31.06
N ARG A 10 -37.68 -39.24 -31.19
CA ARG A 10 -37.51 -38.16 -30.21
C ARG A 10 -38.30 -36.91 -30.57
N GLY A 11 -39.09 -36.92 -31.63
CA GLY A 11 -39.89 -35.78 -32.07
C GLY A 11 -39.11 -34.76 -32.91
N VAL A 12 -37.90 -35.09 -33.36
CA VAL A 12 -37.07 -34.17 -34.17
C VAL A 12 -37.33 -34.44 -35.65
N PRO A 13 -37.78 -33.43 -36.42
CA PRO A 13 -37.96 -33.57 -37.86
C PRO A 13 -36.59 -33.69 -38.55
N TYR A 14 -36.43 -34.71 -39.40
CA TYR A 14 -35.27 -34.88 -40.25
C TYR A 14 -35.69 -35.11 -41.71
N TYR A 15 -34.84 -34.68 -42.63
CA TYR A 15 -35.07 -34.77 -44.06
C TYR A 15 -34.40 -36.04 -44.61
N ARG A 16 -35.17 -36.85 -45.34
CA ARG A 16 -34.64 -38.06 -45.98
C ARG A 16 -34.38 -37.79 -47.47
N PHE A 17 -33.10 -37.79 -47.85
CA PHE A 17 -32.65 -37.77 -49.24
C PHE A 17 -32.36 -39.22 -49.69
N PRO A 18 -32.76 -39.64 -50.91
CA PRO A 18 -33.27 -38.89 -52.07
C PRO A 18 -34.81 -38.73 -52.13
N PRO A 19 -35.35 -37.77 -52.93
CA PRO A 19 -34.63 -36.93 -53.91
C PRO A 19 -33.99 -35.69 -53.29
N PHE A 20 -32.76 -35.37 -53.73
CA PHE A 20 -32.13 -34.08 -53.42
C PHE A 20 -32.96 -32.94 -54.04
N PRO A 21 -33.03 -31.77 -53.39
CA PRO A 21 -33.74 -30.62 -53.94
C PRO A 21 -33.05 -30.17 -55.23
N ASP A 22 -33.86 -29.74 -56.21
CA ASP A 22 -33.34 -29.17 -57.44
C ASP A 22 -32.48 -27.93 -57.15
N THR A 23 -31.46 -27.73 -57.97
CA THR A 23 -30.54 -26.60 -57.84
C THR A 23 -31.32 -25.28 -57.95
N PRO A 24 -31.14 -24.33 -57.01
CA PRO A 24 -31.77 -23.02 -57.11
C PRO A 24 -31.44 -22.35 -58.46
N PRO A 25 -32.40 -21.65 -59.09
CA PRO A 25 -32.17 -21.01 -60.38
C PRO A 25 -31.03 -19.98 -60.28
N GLY A 26 -29.99 -20.17 -61.10
CA GLY A 26 -28.79 -19.33 -61.12
C GLY A 26 -27.60 -19.83 -60.29
N VAL A 27 -27.75 -20.95 -59.56
CA VAL A 27 -26.65 -21.54 -58.76
C VAL A 27 -26.08 -22.77 -59.46
N GLN A 28 -24.84 -22.68 -59.95
CA GLN A 28 -24.10 -23.81 -60.49
C GLN A 28 -23.40 -24.56 -59.36
N ILE A 29 -23.91 -25.75 -58.99
CA ILE A 29 -23.20 -26.63 -58.05
C ILE A 29 -22.03 -27.25 -58.79
N VAL A 30 -20.81 -26.95 -58.34
CA VAL A 30 -19.58 -27.57 -58.85
C VAL A 30 -19.53 -29.01 -58.32
N PRO A 31 -19.51 -30.03 -59.19
CA PRO A 31 -19.37 -31.41 -58.74
C PRO A 31 -18.01 -31.62 -58.06
N PHE A 32 -17.95 -32.57 -57.13
CA PHE A 32 -16.82 -32.71 -56.21
C PHE A 32 -15.48 -33.03 -56.93
N ASP A 33 -15.55 -33.64 -58.11
CA ASP A 33 -14.41 -33.90 -59.00
C ASP A 33 -13.79 -32.62 -59.60
N GLN A 34 -14.58 -31.54 -59.69
CA GLN A 34 -14.15 -30.23 -60.16
C GLN A 34 -13.81 -29.26 -59.02
N PHE A 35 -14.03 -29.66 -57.76
CA PHE A 35 -13.67 -28.86 -56.60
C PHE A 35 -12.15 -28.83 -56.41
N LYS A 36 -11.56 -27.64 -56.47
CA LYS A 36 -10.16 -27.42 -56.08
C LYS A 36 -10.13 -26.82 -54.68
N PRO A 37 -9.44 -27.46 -53.71
CA PRO A 37 -9.32 -26.89 -52.37
C PRO A 37 -8.53 -25.58 -52.44
N SER A 38 -9.22 -24.45 -52.27
CA SER A 38 -8.62 -23.15 -51.98
C SER A 38 -8.41 -23.07 -50.47
N GLY A 39 -7.16 -22.98 -50.03
CA GLY A 39 -6.85 -22.75 -48.62
C GLY A 39 -7.16 -21.32 -48.19
N ILE A 40 -7.35 -21.10 -46.89
CA ILE A 40 -7.48 -19.77 -46.29
C ILE A 40 -6.16 -19.03 -46.50
N VAL A 41 -6.22 -17.84 -47.11
CA VAL A 41 -5.05 -16.97 -47.28
C VAL A 41 -4.93 -16.12 -46.02
N MET A 42 -3.92 -16.41 -45.19
CA MET A 42 -3.60 -15.56 -44.04
C MET A 42 -2.69 -14.41 -44.51
N ASP A 43 -3.27 -13.24 -44.74
CA ASP A 43 -2.48 -12.02 -44.89
C ASP A 43 -1.76 -11.70 -43.57
N MET A 44 -0.51 -11.23 -43.66
CA MET A 44 0.35 -10.98 -42.49
C MET A 44 -0.03 -9.70 -41.71
N ASP A 45 -1.02 -8.96 -42.16
CA ASP A 45 -1.47 -7.72 -41.53
C ASP A 45 -2.55 -8.04 -40.47
N PRO A 46 -2.30 -7.82 -39.16
CA PRO A 46 -3.21 -8.23 -38.09
C PRO A 46 -4.62 -7.60 -38.17
N ASP A 47 -4.74 -6.47 -38.88
CA ASP A 47 -5.99 -5.73 -39.06
C ASP A 47 -6.70 -6.03 -40.39
N ALA A 48 -6.11 -6.84 -41.27
CA ALA A 48 -6.75 -7.26 -42.51
C ALA A 48 -7.91 -8.25 -42.22
N LEU A 49 -9.03 -8.05 -42.92
CA LEU A 49 -10.19 -8.94 -42.85
C LEU A 49 -9.83 -10.28 -43.48
N GLU A 50 -10.02 -11.37 -42.72
CA GLU A 50 -9.73 -12.73 -43.17
C GLU A 50 -10.58 -13.07 -44.39
N VAL A 51 -9.92 -13.46 -45.48
CA VAL A 51 -10.54 -13.85 -46.75
C VAL A 51 -10.06 -15.25 -47.14
N ASP A 52 -10.97 -16.07 -47.66
CA ASP A 52 -10.64 -17.37 -48.25
C ASP A 52 -9.83 -17.18 -49.55
N GLY A 53 -9.23 -18.24 -50.09
CA GLY A 53 -8.48 -18.22 -51.35
C GLY A 53 -9.28 -17.80 -52.59
N LEU A 54 -10.59 -17.58 -52.45
CA LEU A 54 -11.47 -16.98 -53.46
C LEU A 54 -11.79 -15.49 -53.20
N GLY A 55 -11.17 -14.86 -52.20
CA GLY A 55 -11.42 -13.47 -51.81
C GLY A 55 -12.74 -13.25 -51.06
N ILE A 56 -13.37 -14.33 -50.59
CA ILE A 56 -14.64 -14.26 -49.84
C ILE A 56 -14.31 -14.06 -48.36
N ARG A 57 -14.93 -13.06 -47.72
CA ARG A 57 -14.75 -12.81 -46.28
C ARG A 57 -15.17 -14.02 -45.47
N THR A 58 -14.27 -14.54 -44.63
CA THR A 58 -14.56 -15.64 -43.73
C THR A 58 -14.96 -15.11 -42.35
N VAL A 59 -15.85 -15.83 -41.68
CA VAL A 59 -16.20 -15.54 -40.29
C VAL A 59 -15.17 -16.22 -39.39
N ARG A 60 -14.42 -15.43 -38.61
CA ARG A 60 -13.45 -15.96 -37.64
C ARG A 60 -14.16 -16.90 -36.66
N LEU A 61 -13.81 -18.19 -36.73
CA LEU A 61 -14.22 -19.15 -35.72
C LEU A 61 -13.49 -18.85 -34.41
N LYS A 62 -14.20 -18.94 -33.27
CA LYS A 62 -13.59 -18.73 -31.93
C LYS A 62 -12.51 -19.78 -31.61
N ALA A 63 -12.59 -20.95 -32.23
CA ALA A 63 -11.57 -21.99 -32.13
C ALA A 63 -10.46 -21.72 -33.15
N LYS A 64 -9.27 -21.34 -32.69
CA LYS A 64 -8.09 -21.33 -33.54
C LYS A 64 -7.73 -22.79 -33.83
N HIS A 65 -7.91 -23.23 -35.08
CA HIS A 65 -7.40 -24.53 -35.50
C HIS A 65 -5.86 -24.48 -35.37
N ASN A 66 -5.30 -25.36 -34.54
CA ASN A 66 -3.88 -25.65 -34.59
C ASN A 66 -3.64 -26.29 -35.96
N ASN A 67 -3.05 -25.54 -36.90
CA ASN A 67 -2.54 -26.10 -38.14
C ASN A 67 -1.31 -26.96 -37.80
N GLU A 68 -1.55 -28.20 -37.35
CA GLU A 68 -0.59 -29.19 -36.82
C GLU A 68 0.52 -29.60 -37.79
N GLY A 69 0.58 -29.05 -39.01
CA GLY A 69 1.64 -29.34 -39.99
C GLY A 69 2.74 -28.29 -40.11
N THR A 70 2.50 -27.05 -39.69
CA THR A 70 3.56 -26.02 -39.69
C THR A 70 4.22 -26.01 -38.32
N PRO A 71 5.52 -26.32 -38.19
CA PRO A 71 6.21 -26.23 -36.92
C PRO A 71 6.00 -24.81 -36.42
N VAL A 72 5.31 -24.68 -35.26
CA VAL A 72 5.13 -23.41 -34.58
C VAL A 72 6.51 -22.78 -34.53
N VAL A 73 6.72 -21.75 -35.35
CA VAL A 73 7.95 -20.97 -35.33
C VAL A 73 7.92 -20.33 -33.97
N LYS A 74 8.54 -20.98 -32.97
CA LYS A 74 8.79 -20.43 -31.65
C LYS A 74 9.25 -19.01 -31.93
N LYS A 75 8.44 -18.01 -31.58
CA LYS A 75 8.77 -16.61 -31.84
C LYS A 75 10.17 -16.45 -31.27
N LYS A 76 11.17 -16.38 -32.15
CA LYS A 76 12.56 -16.32 -31.73
C LYS A 76 12.62 -15.07 -30.86
N ALA A 77 12.92 -15.24 -29.57
CA ALA A 77 13.05 -14.16 -28.61
C ALA A 77 13.73 -12.99 -29.32
N LYS A 78 13.07 -11.82 -29.36
CA LYS A 78 13.55 -10.67 -30.13
C LYS A 78 14.99 -10.40 -29.72
N LYS A 79 15.94 -10.78 -30.59
CA LYS A 79 17.36 -10.56 -30.37
C LYS A 79 17.61 -9.08 -30.56
N VAL A 80 17.60 -8.32 -29.47
CA VAL A 80 18.02 -6.93 -29.48
C VAL A 80 19.54 -6.93 -29.69
N LYS A 81 20.00 -6.47 -30.87
CA LYS A 81 21.42 -6.30 -31.13
C LYS A 81 21.91 -5.07 -30.35
N LEU A 82 22.74 -5.28 -29.33
CA LEU A 82 23.46 -4.19 -28.68
C LEU A 82 24.51 -3.62 -29.66
N PRO A 83 24.89 -2.33 -29.54
CA PRO A 83 25.90 -1.68 -30.40
C PRO A 83 27.24 -2.41 -30.42
N THR A 84 27.55 -3.18 -29.38
CA THR A 84 28.78 -3.94 -29.18
C THR A 84 28.85 -5.25 -29.98
N GLY A 85 27.79 -5.60 -30.74
CA GLY A 85 27.74 -6.84 -31.53
C GLY A 85 27.47 -8.12 -30.74
N GLU A 86 27.52 -8.08 -29.40
CA GLU A 86 27.23 -9.19 -28.52
C GLU A 86 25.72 -9.39 -28.36
N GLN A 87 25.22 -10.58 -28.72
CA GLN A 87 23.80 -10.93 -28.63
C GLN A 87 23.46 -11.36 -27.19
N ILE A 88 23.19 -10.39 -26.31
CA ILE A 88 22.63 -10.70 -24.99
C ILE A 88 21.15 -11.03 -25.16
N THR A 89 20.79 -12.30 -25.03
CA THR A 89 19.39 -12.70 -24.84
C THR A 89 18.96 -12.25 -23.46
N ARG A 90 18.35 -11.05 -23.36
CA ARG A 90 17.66 -10.64 -22.14
C ARG A 90 16.58 -11.69 -21.86
N ARG A 91 16.70 -12.40 -20.74
CA ARG A 91 15.63 -13.27 -20.25
C ARG A 91 14.44 -12.36 -19.97
N SER A 92 13.29 -12.67 -20.58
CA SER A 92 12.05 -11.98 -20.24
C SER A 92 11.78 -12.19 -18.74
N PRO A 93 11.31 -11.16 -18.03
CA PRO A 93 10.89 -11.35 -16.66
C PRO A 93 9.73 -12.34 -16.59
N TRP A 94 9.61 -13.06 -15.46
CA TRP A 94 8.66 -14.16 -15.31
C TRP A 94 7.20 -13.76 -15.60
N TRP A 95 6.82 -12.52 -15.27
CA TRP A 95 5.45 -12.02 -15.50
C TRP A 95 5.13 -11.80 -16.98
N GLU A 96 6.12 -11.44 -17.81
CA GLU A 96 5.93 -11.33 -19.26
C GLU A 96 5.73 -12.73 -19.87
N GLU A 97 6.55 -13.70 -19.47
CA GLU A 97 6.42 -15.09 -19.92
C GLU A 97 5.06 -15.69 -19.54
N TRP A 98 4.55 -15.36 -18.35
CA TRP A 98 3.23 -15.80 -17.91
C TRP A 98 2.12 -15.11 -18.71
N ALA A 99 2.21 -13.79 -18.92
CA ALA A 99 1.22 -13.02 -19.66
C ALA A 99 1.02 -13.51 -21.10
N GLU A 100 2.10 -13.86 -21.82
CA GLU A 100 2.02 -14.31 -23.22
C GLU A 100 1.22 -15.63 -23.40
N GLY A 101 1.24 -16.49 -22.39
CA GLY A 101 0.53 -17.78 -22.42
C GLY A 101 -0.79 -17.78 -21.67
N GLU A 102 -1.10 -16.71 -20.93
CA GLU A 102 -2.20 -16.73 -19.97
C GLU A 102 -3.53 -17.00 -20.67
N ASP A 103 -3.86 -16.25 -21.73
CA ASP A 103 -5.10 -16.37 -22.49
C ASP A 103 -5.30 -17.74 -23.16
N LEU A 104 -4.20 -18.44 -23.46
CA LEU A 104 -4.22 -19.76 -24.11
C LEU A 104 -4.41 -20.91 -23.12
N ARG A 105 -4.17 -20.68 -21.82
CA ARG A 105 -4.38 -21.72 -20.80
C ARG A 105 -5.86 -22.09 -20.77
N SER A 106 -6.12 -23.39 -20.95
CA SER A 106 -7.47 -23.95 -21.09
C SER A 106 -8.42 -23.48 -19.99
N ASN A 107 -9.61 -23.05 -20.40
CA ASN A 107 -10.75 -22.80 -19.51
C ASN A 107 -11.14 -24.12 -18.84
N HIS A 108 -10.64 -24.36 -17.63
CA HIS A 108 -11.10 -25.45 -16.80
C HIS A 108 -12.49 -25.11 -16.30
N PHE A 109 -13.46 -25.95 -16.63
CA PHE A 109 -14.80 -25.83 -16.08
C PHE A 109 -14.81 -26.47 -14.70
N TYR A 110 -14.91 -25.64 -13.66
CA TYR A 110 -15.12 -26.10 -12.29
C TYR A 110 -16.60 -26.43 -12.11
N ASN A 111 -16.89 -27.59 -11.50
CA ASN A 111 -18.27 -28.01 -11.26
C ASN A 111 -18.88 -27.10 -10.19
N ALA A 112 -19.92 -26.34 -10.53
CA ALA A 112 -20.61 -25.45 -9.59
C ALA A 112 -21.27 -26.18 -8.40
N MET A 113 -21.50 -27.50 -8.51
CA MET A 113 -22.02 -28.32 -7.41
C MET A 113 -20.96 -28.70 -6.36
N MET A 114 -19.67 -28.47 -6.64
CA MET A 114 -18.60 -28.69 -5.69
C MET A 114 -18.57 -27.54 -4.66
N PRO A 115 -18.29 -27.81 -3.37
CA PRO A 115 -18.09 -26.78 -2.36
C PRO A 115 -17.14 -25.68 -2.85
N ARG A 116 -17.41 -24.43 -2.46
CA ARG A 116 -16.65 -23.26 -2.94
C ARG A 116 -15.18 -23.32 -2.49
N GLU A 117 -14.95 -23.91 -1.33
CA GLU A 117 -13.65 -24.19 -0.70
C GLU A 117 -12.85 -25.16 -1.58
N ASP A 118 -13.43 -26.31 -1.91
CA ASP A 118 -12.82 -27.35 -2.76
C ASP A 118 -12.52 -26.82 -4.18
N ARG A 119 -13.42 -26.00 -4.73
CA ARG A 119 -13.21 -25.34 -6.02
C ARG A 119 -12.00 -24.41 -5.99
N LEU A 120 -11.86 -23.61 -4.93
CA LEU A 120 -10.73 -22.70 -4.76
C LEU A 120 -9.41 -23.47 -4.55
N GLU A 121 -9.42 -24.54 -3.77
CA GLU A 121 -8.24 -25.39 -3.57
C GLU A 121 -7.80 -26.03 -4.89
N LYS A 122 -8.74 -26.63 -5.62
CA LYS A 122 -8.46 -27.23 -6.93
C LYS A 122 -7.94 -26.18 -7.91
N ALA A 123 -8.53 -24.99 -7.94
CA ALA A 123 -8.06 -23.87 -8.76
C ALA A 123 -6.63 -23.43 -8.39
N SER A 124 -6.28 -23.40 -7.10
CA SER A 124 -4.90 -23.10 -6.67
C SER A 124 -3.91 -24.17 -7.13
N GLN A 125 -4.27 -25.45 -7.06
CA GLN A 125 -3.42 -26.54 -7.56
C GLN A 125 -3.25 -26.47 -9.08
N ASP A 126 -4.33 -26.22 -9.83
CA ASP A 126 -4.28 -26.07 -11.29
C ASP A 126 -3.49 -24.82 -11.70
N PHE A 127 -3.62 -23.73 -10.94
CA PHE A 127 -2.82 -22.53 -11.12
C PHE A 127 -1.33 -22.83 -10.95
N HIS A 128 -0.97 -23.66 -9.98
CA HIS A 128 0.41 -24.06 -9.72
C HIS A 128 0.99 -24.99 -10.80
N LYS A 129 0.26 -26.03 -11.22
CA LYS A 129 0.74 -27.07 -12.15
C LYS A 129 1.11 -26.57 -13.55
N GLY A 130 0.47 -25.51 -14.03
CA GLY A 130 0.67 -25.03 -15.39
C GLY A 130 1.83 -24.04 -15.58
N ARG A 131 2.53 -23.62 -14.52
CA ARG A 131 3.42 -22.45 -14.56
C ARG A 131 4.87 -22.81 -14.25
N ASN A 132 5.78 -22.08 -14.88
CA ASN A 132 7.19 -22.11 -14.51
C ASN A 132 7.39 -21.15 -13.32
N TRP A 133 7.69 -21.71 -12.15
CA TRP A 133 7.91 -20.95 -10.91
C TRP A 133 9.34 -20.39 -10.79
N GLY A 134 10.18 -20.64 -11.78
CA GLY A 134 11.58 -20.21 -11.79
C GLY A 134 12.45 -21.05 -10.84
N THR A 135 13.68 -20.58 -10.62
CA THR A 135 14.56 -21.17 -9.62
C THR A 135 14.11 -20.78 -8.21
N PRO A 136 14.40 -21.59 -7.17
CA PRO A 136 14.09 -21.25 -5.79
C PRO A 136 14.64 -19.88 -5.35
N GLU A 137 15.74 -19.45 -5.94
CA GLU A 137 16.37 -18.13 -5.74
C GLU A 137 15.44 -16.95 -6.05
N ASN A 138 14.50 -17.12 -6.99
CA ASN A 138 13.53 -16.08 -7.32
C ASN A 138 12.48 -15.89 -6.22
N GLY A 139 12.33 -16.84 -5.28
CA GLY A 139 11.39 -16.76 -4.16
C GLY A 139 9.91 -16.72 -4.55
N LEU A 140 9.55 -16.90 -5.84
CA LEU A 140 8.18 -16.75 -6.33
C LEU A 140 7.22 -17.75 -5.70
N GLN A 141 7.67 -18.99 -5.51
CA GLN A 141 6.91 -20.02 -4.81
C GLN A 141 6.66 -19.63 -3.35
N ALA A 142 7.67 -19.13 -2.64
CA ALA A 142 7.54 -18.70 -1.26
C ALA A 142 6.56 -17.51 -1.14
N MET A 143 6.60 -16.57 -2.09
CA MET A 143 5.63 -15.47 -2.18
C MET A 143 4.20 -15.99 -2.41
N TYR A 144 4.03 -17.01 -3.24
CA TYR A 144 2.72 -17.63 -3.47
C TYR A 144 2.22 -18.39 -2.23
N ASP A 145 3.08 -19.15 -1.57
CA ASP A 145 2.71 -19.86 -0.36
C ASP A 145 2.37 -18.90 0.77
N GLN A 146 3.05 -17.75 0.88
CA GLN A 146 2.67 -16.69 1.82
C GLN A 146 1.26 -16.14 1.52
N PHE A 147 0.93 -15.95 0.24
CA PHE A 147 -0.41 -15.54 -0.18
C PHE A 147 -1.45 -16.62 0.11
N ARG A 148 -1.16 -17.90 -0.18
CA ARG A 148 -2.03 -19.05 0.12
C ARG A 148 -2.27 -19.20 1.62
N LEU A 149 -1.25 -18.96 2.42
CA LEU A 149 -1.32 -19.00 3.88
C LEU A 149 -2.26 -17.91 4.40
N TYR A 150 -2.17 -16.70 3.83
CA TYR A 150 -3.05 -15.60 4.16
C TYR A 150 -4.52 -15.92 3.85
N ILE A 151 -4.83 -16.40 2.65
CA ILE A 151 -6.22 -16.73 2.26
C ILE A 151 -6.72 -18.05 2.87
N GLY A 152 -5.94 -18.72 3.73
CA GLY A 152 -6.37 -19.96 4.38
C GLY A 152 -6.36 -21.22 3.51
N LEU A 153 -5.70 -21.21 2.34
CA LEU A 153 -5.56 -22.42 1.52
C LEU A 153 -4.54 -23.41 2.09
N ILE A 154 -3.49 -22.91 2.75
CA ILE A 154 -2.53 -23.73 3.48
C ILE A 154 -2.54 -23.32 4.96
N GLY A 155 -2.33 -24.28 5.87
CA GLY A 155 -2.06 -23.97 7.28
C GLY A 155 -0.65 -23.40 7.43
N ASN A 156 -0.32 -22.78 8.57
CA ASN A 156 1.10 -22.54 8.82
C ASN A 156 1.75 -23.93 8.86
N PRO A 157 2.93 -24.11 8.26
CA PRO A 157 3.70 -25.30 8.53
C PRO A 157 4.02 -25.25 10.02
N THR A 158 3.21 -25.94 10.84
CA THR A 158 3.54 -26.16 12.24
C THR A 158 4.92 -26.78 12.21
N VAL A 159 5.91 -26.05 12.73
CA VAL A 159 7.26 -26.58 12.86
C VAL A 159 7.06 -27.81 13.74
N PRO A 160 7.23 -29.04 13.20
CA PRO A 160 6.97 -30.23 13.99
C PRO A 160 7.86 -30.09 15.20
N PHE A 161 7.25 -30.14 16.40
CA PHE A 161 7.97 -29.97 17.66
C PHE A 161 9.10 -30.99 17.65
N ARG A 162 10.31 -30.55 17.30
CA ARG A 162 11.47 -31.44 17.26
C ARG A 162 11.71 -31.78 18.70
N LYS A 163 11.22 -32.94 19.13
CA LYS A 163 11.55 -33.54 20.41
C LYS A 163 13.08 -33.53 20.46
N ARG A 164 13.66 -32.63 21.26
CA ARG A 164 15.12 -32.61 21.47
C ARG A 164 15.47 -34.04 21.88
N PRO A 165 16.39 -34.72 21.18
CA PRO A 165 16.76 -36.07 21.54
C PRO A 165 17.26 -36.06 22.99
N ARG A 166 16.42 -36.54 23.92
CA ARG A 166 16.75 -36.76 25.33
C ARG A 166 17.72 -37.93 25.36
N GLY A 167 19.00 -37.62 25.40
CA GLY A 167 20.07 -38.64 25.37
C GLY A 167 21.48 -38.07 25.33
N GLY A 168 21.67 -36.76 25.12
CA GLY A 168 22.93 -36.11 25.43
C GLY A 168 23.10 -36.01 26.95
N PRO A 169 24.22 -36.44 27.55
CA PRO A 169 24.52 -36.15 28.95
C PRO A 169 24.44 -34.64 29.18
N PRO A 170 24.01 -34.19 30.37
CA PRO A 170 23.94 -32.77 30.68
C PRO A 170 25.33 -32.16 30.48
N ALA A 171 25.49 -31.38 29.40
CA ALA A 171 26.62 -30.47 29.31
C ALA A 171 26.42 -29.53 30.49
N VAL A 172 27.39 -29.55 31.40
CA VAL A 172 27.48 -28.63 32.52
C VAL A 172 27.51 -27.23 31.89
N ASP A 173 26.43 -26.47 32.04
CA ASP A 173 26.40 -25.05 31.76
C ASP A 173 27.28 -24.39 32.83
N ASP A 174 28.58 -24.31 32.54
CA ASP A 174 29.51 -23.43 33.25
C ASP A 174 29.17 -21.98 32.84
N GLU A 175 28.14 -21.41 33.48
CA GLU A 175 27.94 -19.96 33.54
C GLU A 175 29.09 -19.34 34.34
N TYR A 176 30.25 -19.15 33.68
CA TYR A 176 31.26 -18.19 34.10
C TYR A 176 31.22 -16.96 33.19
N ASP A 177 30.58 -15.95 33.76
CA ASP A 177 30.83 -14.53 33.55
C ASP A 177 32.33 -14.21 33.44
N SER A 178 32.79 -13.68 32.31
CA SER A 178 33.90 -12.70 32.28
C SER A 178 34.14 -12.09 30.90
N ASP A 179 33.90 -10.79 30.88
CA ASP A 179 34.62 -9.74 30.18
C ASP A 179 36.16 -9.94 30.16
N SER A 180 36.81 -9.35 29.14
CA SER A 180 38.26 -9.12 28.95
C SER A 180 39.12 -10.15 28.17
N GLY A 181 39.57 -9.71 26.99
CA GLY A 181 41.00 -9.69 26.64
C GLY A 181 41.54 -10.79 25.69
N PRO A 182 42.28 -10.43 24.63
CA PRO A 182 43.05 -11.38 23.84
C PRO A 182 44.41 -11.62 24.50
N GLU A 183 44.86 -12.88 24.61
CA GLU A 183 46.22 -13.35 24.27
C GLU A 183 46.52 -14.77 24.79
N ASP A 184 47.27 -15.49 23.95
CA ASP A 184 48.12 -16.67 24.14
C ASP A 184 47.62 -18.13 24.03
N PRO A 185 48.47 -19.03 23.47
CA PRO A 185 48.10 -20.32 22.93
C PRO A 185 48.67 -21.50 23.79
N PRO A 186 48.63 -22.78 23.35
CA PRO A 186 48.11 -23.89 24.14
C PRO A 186 49.17 -24.64 25.01
N GLU A 187 48.74 -25.17 26.16
CA GLU A 187 49.46 -26.21 26.91
C GLU A 187 48.59 -27.45 27.21
N GLU A 188 49.30 -28.56 27.38
CA GLU A 188 48.96 -29.98 27.21
C GLU A 188 47.96 -30.62 28.21
N PRO A 189 47.44 -31.84 27.91
CA PRO A 189 46.41 -32.48 28.74
C PRO A 189 46.98 -33.20 29.97
N ILE A 190 46.45 -32.87 31.16
CA ILE A 190 46.67 -33.62 32.39
C ILE A 190 45.56 -34.67 32.57
N ASN A 191 45.98 -35.92 32.55
CA ASN A 191 45.20 -37.12 32.82
C ASN A 191 44.96 -37.24 34.33
N ALA A 192 43.71 -37.14 34.79
CA ALA A 192 43.33 -37.38 36.19
C ALA A 192 42.15 -38.35 36.27
N GLU A 193 42.43 -39.54 36.79
CA GLU A 193 41.42 -40.55 37.15
C GLU A 193 40.58 -40.08 38.34
N PRO A 194 39.25 -40.29 38.34
CA PRO A 194 38.42 -39.96 39.49
C PRO A 194 38.51 -41.01 40.61
N GLU A 195 38.89 -40.54 41.80
CA GLU A 195 38.82 -41.24 43.07
C GLU A 195 37.36 -41.64 43.41
N LYS A 196 37.18 -42.92 43.74
CA LYS A 196 35.92 -43.48 44.25
C LYS A 196 35.80 -43.22 45.75
N THR A 197 34.95 -42.26 46.12
CA THR A 197 34.53 -42.06 47.52
C THR A 197 33.36 -43.00 47.83
N GLU A 198 33.62 -44.11 48.52
CA GLU A 198 32.58 -44.97 49.09
C GLU A 198 31.94 -44.29 50.31
N VAL A 199 30.72 -43.78 50.13
CA VAL A 199 29.87 -43.29 51.23
C VAL A 199 28.96 -44.42 51.69
N GLY A 200 29.04 -44.74 52.99
CA GLY A 200 28.32 -45.81 53.65
C GLY A 200 26.80 -45.74 53.50
N ILE A 201 26.23 -46.87 53.11
CA ILE A 201 24.80 -47.12 52.88
C ILE A 201 24.07 -47.17 54.22
N VAL A 202 23.17 -46.22 54.47
CA VAL A 202 22.14 -46.33 55.50
C VAL A 202 20.96 -47.11 54.90
N GLU A 203 20.64 -48.28 55.47
CA GLU A 203 19.67 -49.26 54.94
C GLU A 203 18.18 -48.81 54.96
N GLY A 204 17.89 -47.53 55.17
CA GLY A 204 16.53 -46.95 55.08
C GLY A 204 16.20 -46.23 53.76
N ALA A 205 17.15 -46.09 52.83
CA ALA A 205 16.99 -45.22 51.65
C ALA A 205 16.51 -45.93 50.36
N LYS A 206 16.36 -47.27 50.36
CA LYS A 206 15.93 -48.02 49.16
C LYS A 206 14.44 -47.85 48.85
N ASP A 207 13.60 -47.71 49.88
CA ASP A 207 12.16 -47.53 49.68
C ASP A 207 11.79 -46.10 49.27
N ALA A 208 12.52 -45.09 49.74
CA ALA A 208 12.32 -43.71 49.33
C ALA A 208 12.63 -43.49 47.84
N ARG A 209 13.62 -44.20 47.29
CA ARG A 209 14.00 -44.10 45.88
C ARG A 209 12.95 -44.71 44.94
N ALA A 210 12.39 -45.87 45.31
CA ALA A 210 11.32 -46.52 44.55
C ALA A 210 10.01 -45.72 44.58
N ILE A 211 9.70 -45.04 45.69
CA ILE A 211 8.53 -44.17 45.79
C ILE A 211 8.73 -42.91 44.93
N ASN A 212 9.94 -42.32 44.94
CA ASN A 212 10.22 -41.11 44.15
C ASN A 212 10.23 -41.39 42.64
N GLU A 213 10.73 -42.56 42.21
CA GLU A 213 10.70 -43.01 40.81
C GLU A 213 9.27 -43.29 40.32
N LYS A 214 8.41 -43.81 41.20
CA LYS A 214 6.98 -44.01 40.90
C LYS A 214 6.20 -42.69 40.84
N ILE A 215 6.54 -41.71 41.68
CA ILE A 215 5.96 -40.37 41.61
C ILE A 215 6.46 -39.63 40.36
N GLN A 216 7.74 -39.73 40.03
CA GLN A 216 8.30 -39.12 38.82
C GLN A 216 7.68 -39.71 37.54
N SER A 217 7.55 -41.04 37.44
CA SER A 217 6.89 -41.67 36.28
C SER A 217 5.42 -41.26 36.13
N GLN A 218 4.67 -41.13 37.23
CA GLN A 218 3.27 -40.67 37.17
C GLN A 218 3.15 -39.19 36.81
N VAL A 219 4.07 -38.34 37.29
CA VAL A 219 4.12 -36.93 36.92
C VAL A 219 4.52 -36.78 35.45
N GLU A 220 5.51 -37.54 34.97
CA GLU A 220 5.93 -37.52 33.56
C GLU A 220 4.85 -38.03 32.60
N GLU A 221 4.11 -39.07 32.96
CA GLU A 221 2.99 -39.58 32.15
C GLU A 221 1.83 -38.58 32.09
N SER A 222 1.52 -37.94 33.23
CA SER A 222 0.52 -36.86 33.32
C SER A 222 0.94 -35.62 32.54
N GLU A 223 2.20 -35.18 32.65
CA GLU A 223 2.74 -34.05 31.89
C GLU A 223 2.76 -34.33 30.38
N MET A 224 3.11 -35.55 29.98
CA MET A 224 3.10 -35.95 28.57
C MET A 224 1.68 -35.95 27.98
N PHE A 225 0.67 -36.34 28.76
CA PHE A 225 -0.73 -36.28 28.35
C PHE A 225 -1.25 -34.82 28.27
N VAL A 226 -0.88 -33.95 29.21
CA VAL A 226 -1.25 -32.52 29.20
C VAL A 226 -0.59 -31.78 28.03
N LEU A 227 0.64 -32.15 27.67
CA LEU A 227 1.32 -31.64 26.47
C LEU A 227 0.61 -32.05 25.18
N ASP A 228 0.00 -33.24 25.15
CA ASP A 228 -0.75 -33.75 23.99
C ASP A 228 -2.08 -33.01 23.82
N GLU A 229 -2.82 -32.78 24.92
CA GLU A 229 -4.08 -32.03 24.88
C GLU A 229 -3.89 -30.57 24.45
N LYS A 230 -2.91 -29.86 25.04
CA LYS A 230 -2.58 -28.48 24.62
C LYS A 230 -2.12 -28.42 23.16
N TYR A 231 -1.40 -29.44 22.69
CA TYR A 231 -1.00 -29.54 21.29
C TYR A 231 -2.21 -29.71 20.37
N HIS A 232 -3.13 -30.62 20.71
CA HIS A 232 -4.38 -30.80 19.98
C HIS A 232 -5.22 -29.51 19.94
N GLN A 233 -5.32 -28.79 21.05
CA GLN A 233 -6.01 -27.49 21.11
C GLN A 233 -5.36 -26.46 20.19
N ARG A 234 -4.01 -26.37 20.17
CA ARG A 234 -3.30 -25.45 19.26
C ARG A 234 -3.50 -25.80 17.78
N VAL A 235 -3.45 -27.09 17.44
CA VAL A 235 -3.70 -27.55 16.07
C VAL A 235 -5.13 -27.26 15.66
N GLN A 236 -6.11 -27.50 16.54
CA GLN A 236 -7.51 -27.21 16.27
C GLN A 236 -7.75 -25.71 16.09
N ALA A 237 -7.23 -24.87 17.00
CA ALA A 237 -7.33 -23.41 16.88
C ALA A 237 -6.70 -22.88 15.59
N GLU A 238 -5.59 -23.49 15.14
CA GLU A 238 -4.98 -23.14 13.86
C GLU A 238 -5.84 -23.55 12.65
N LEU A 239 -6.46 -24.72 12.69
CA LEU A 239 -7.39 -25.17 11.65
C LEU A 239 -8.62 -24.24 11.59
N GLU A 240 -9.19 -23.88 12.74
CA GLU A 240 -10.31 -22.93 12.84
C GLU A 240 -9.91 -21.55 12.30
N ALA A 241 -8.71 -21.05 12.64
CA ALA A 241 -8.20 -19.79 12.11
C ALA A 241 -7.93 -19.86 10.59
N LYS A 242 -7.48 -21.01 10.08
CA LYS A 242 -7.31 -21.26 8.64
C LYS A 242 -8.67 -21.21 7.93
N GLU A 243 -9.66 -21.93 8.44
CA GLU A 243 -11.02 -21.98 7.90
C GLU A 243 -11.67 -20.59 7.93
N ALA A 244 -11.53 -19.84 9.02
CA ALA A 244 -12.03 -18.47 9.12
C ALA A 244 -11.40 -17.51 8.09
N ARG A 245 -10.09 -17.63 7.81
CA ARG A 245 -9.43 -16.84 6.76
C ARG A 245 -9.93 -17.22 5.36
N LEU A 246 -10.14 -18.51 5.13
CA LEU A 246 -10.68 -19.02 3.88
C LEU A 246 -12.10 -18.53 3.63
N GLU A 247 -12.97 -18.63 4.65
CA GLU A 247 -14.33 -18.14 4.60
C GLU A 247 -14.39 -16.62 4.37
N ALA A 248 -13.58 -15.84 5.11
CA ALA A 248 -13.51 -14.38 4.93
C ALA A 248 -13.11 -13.98 3.50
N PHE A 249 -12.16 -14.70 2.88
CA PHE A 249 -11.81 -14.47 1.47
C PHE A 249 -12.91 -14.90 0.49
N LEU A 250 -13.60 -16.00 0.78
CA LEU A 250 -14.69 -16.50 -0.05
C LEU A 250 -15.93 -15.60 -0.01
N ASP A 251 -16.18 -14.93 1.11
CA ASP A 251 -17.29 -14.00 1.29
C ASP A 251 -17.00 -12.63 0.66
N ASP A 252 -15.85 -12.03 0.98
CA ASP A 252 -15.43 -10.74 0.42
C ASP A 252 -13.94 -10.72 0.01
N PRO A 253 -13.62 -11.16 -1.22
CA PRO A 253 -12.24 -11.13 -1.72
C PRO A 253 -11.70 -9.70 -1.87
N GLU A 254 -12.54 -8.67 -2.00
CA GLU A 254 -12.08 -7.29 -2.09
C GLU A 254 -11.49 -6.84 -0.76
N VAL A 255 -12.24 -7.03 0.33
CA VAL A 255 -11.79 -6.68 1.68
C VAL A 255 -10.57 -7.51 2.07
N ALA A 256 -10.56 -8.80 1.76
CA ALA A 256 -9.39 -9.64 1.99
C ALA A 256 -8.14 -9.14 1.24
N MET A 257 -8.25 -8.69 -0.01
CA MET A 257 -7.08 -8.12 -0.71
C MET A 257 -6.63 -6.78 -0.11
N LYS A 258 -7.55 -5.94 0.35
CA LYS A 258 -7.18 -4.69 1.04
C LYS A 258 -6.39 -4.97 2.32
N ILE A 259 -6.84 -5.93 3.14
CA ILE A 259 -6.14 -6.36 4.36
C ILE A 259 -4.80 -6.99 4.01
N PHE A 260 -4.74 -7.84 2.97
CA PHE A 260 -3.52 -8.51 2.53
C PHE A 260 -2.39 -7.53 2.18
N PHE A 261 -2.69 -6.49 1.40
CA PHE A 261 -1.69 -5.49 0.96
C PHE A 261 -1.48 -4.34 1.95
N SER A 262 -2.25 -4.28 3.03
CA SER A 262 -2.06 -3.34 4.14
C SER A 262 -1.43 -4.08 5.34
N SER A 263 -2.17 -4.25 6.44
CA SER A 263 -1.64 -4.73 7.73
C SER A 263 -0.82 -6.01 7.60
N TYR A 264 -1.34 -7.02 6.92
CA TYR A 264 -0.66 -8.31 6.78
C TYR A 264 0.67 -8.19 6.03
N PHE A 265 0.72 -7.37 4.97
CA PHE A 265 1.92 -7.17 4.16
C PHE A 265 3.09 -6.60 4.99
N PHE A 266 2.77 -5.66 5.89
CA PHE A 266 3.72 -5.02 6.79
C PHE A 266 4.10 -5.94 7.96
N GLU A 267 3.12 -6.55 8.62
CA GLU A 267 3.34 -7.46 9.76
C GLU A 267 4.22 -8.66 9.40
N LYS A 268 4.10 -9.18 8.17
CA LYS A 268 4.95 -10.28 7.68
C LYS A 268 6.29 -9.81 7.10
N GLY A 269 6.61 -8.52 7.21
CA GLY A 269 7.86 -7.94 6.69
C GLY A 269 8.00 -8.05 5.17
N LEU A 270 6.89 -8.24 4.43
CA LEU A 270 6.93 -8.30 2.97
C LEU A 270 7.20 -6.92 2.37
N ALA A 271 6.81 -5.86 3.08
CA ALA A 271 7.02 -4.48 2.70
C ALA A 271 8.50 -4.07 2.59
N TRP A 272 9.42 -4.82 3.22
CA TRP A 272 10.84 -4.46 3.33
C TRP A 272 11.71 -5.02 2.21
N ALA A 273 11.16 -5.88 1.35
CA ALA A 273 11.88 -6.47 0.22
C ALA A 273 11.30 -5.98 -1.12
N ASP A 274 12.15 -5.36 -1.94
CA ASP A 274 11.75 -4.72 -3.22
C ASP A 274 11.16 -5.71 -4.20
N GLN A 275 11.75 -6.90 -4.21
CA GLN A 275 11.25 -8.00 -5.00
C GLN A 275 9.82 -8.35 -4.62
N LYS A 276 9.49 -8.37 -3.31
CA LYS A 276 8.15 -8.70 -2.83
C LYS A 276 7.15 -7.58 -3.12
N LEU A 277 7.53 -6.31 -2.94
CA LEU A 277 6.69 -5.15 -3.29
C LEU A 277 6.26 -5.15 -4.75
N ARG A 278 7.13 -5.62 -5.65
CA ARG A 278 6.85 -5.73 -7.08
C ARG A 278 6.10 -7.01 -7.44
N ASP A 279 6.60 -8.16 -6.97
CA ASP A 279 6.21 -9.47 -7.50
C ASP A 279 4.94 -10.03 -6.83
N VAL A 280 4.67 -9.74 -5.55
CA VAL A 280 3.48 -10.26 -4.85
C VAL A 280 2.17 -9.73 -5.44
N PRO A 281 2.01 -8.41 -5.71
CA PRO A 281 0.79 -7.90 -6.35
C PRO A 281 0.60 -8.45 -7.77
N LEU A 282 1.69 -8.62 -8.53
CA LEU A 282 1.63 -9.25 -9.86
C LEU A 282 1.12 -10.69 -9.77
N LEU A 283 1.67 -11.46 -8.84
CA LEU A 283 1.29 -12.85 -8.61
C LEU A 283 -0.18 -13.00 -8.20
N ALA A 284 -0.65 -12.18 -7.26
CA ALA A 284 -2.06 -12.12 -6.87
C ALA A 284 -2.96 -11.75 -8.06
N SER A 285 -2.54 -10.79 -8.89
CA SER A 285 -3.29 -10.37 -10.08
C SER A 285 -3.50 -11.54 -11.06
N PHE A 286 -2.44 -12.31 -11.34
CA PHE A 286 -2.54 -13.50 -12.18
C PHE A 286 -3.49 -14.54 -11.58
N PHE A 287 -3.42 -14.78 -10.28
CA PHE A 287 -4.28 -15.76 -9.62
C PHE A 287 -5.76 -15.35 -9.63
N LEU A 288 -6.09 -14.10 -9.27
CA LEU A 288 -7.47 -13.63 -9.26
C LEU A 288 -8.07 -13.58 -10.68
N ARG A 289 -7.29 -13.14 -11.69
CA ARG A 289 -7.73 -13.17 -13.10
C ARG A 289 -7.91 -14.59 -13.61
N PHE A 290 -7.05 -15.53 -13.19
CA PHE A 290 -7.24 -16.96 -13.47
C PHE A 290 -8.56 -17.47 -12.87
N MET A 291 -8.87 -17.13 -11.61
CA MET A 291 -10.13 -17.50 -10.98
C MET A 291 -11.35 -16.93 -11.71
N GLN A 292 -11.28 -15.64 -12.09
CA GLN A 292 -12.36 -14.94 -12.78
C GLN A 292 -12.63 -15.56 -14.15
N ARG A 293 -11.58 -15.82 -14.93
CA ARG A 293 -11.67 -16.41 -16.27
C ARG A 293 -12.24 -17.82 -16.28
N ASN A 294 -11.81 -18.64 -15.32
CA ASN A 294 -12.29 -20.02 -15.19
C ASN A 294 -13.60 -20.14 -14.40
N ARG A 295 -14.19 -19.02 -13.96
CA ARG A 295 -15.41 -18.98 -13.15
C ARG A 295 -15.33 -19.92 -11.95
N VAL A 296 -14.22 -19.85 -11.21
CA VAL A 296 -14.01 -20.67 -9.99
C VAL A 296 -15.08 -20.35 -8.94
N LEU A 297 -15.36 -19.06 -8.75
CA LEU A 297 -16.36 -18.51 -7.83
C LEU A 297 -17.34 -17.60 -8.60
N PRO A 298 -18.32 -18.16 -9.35
CA PRO A 298 -19.34 -17.37 -10.03
C PRO A 298 -20.18 -16.51 -9.07
N GLU A 299 -20.35 -16.95 -7.82
CA GLU A 299 -21.15 -16.30 -6.78
C GLU A 299 -20.57 -14.94 -6.37
N THR A 300 -19.24 -14.85 -6.29
CA THR A 300 -18.49 -13.64 -5.89
C THR A 300 -17.77 -12.98 -7.06
N SER A 301 -18.24 -13.20 -8.29
CA SER A 301 -17.61 -12.65 -9.50
C SER A 301 -17.45 -11.12 -9.50
N ARG A 302 -18.41 -10.39 -8.89
CA ARG A 302 -18.35 -8.93 -8.77
C ARG A 302 -17.32 -8.47 -7.74
N SER A 303 -17.27 -9.08 -6.56
CA SER A 303 -16.26 -8.75 -5.54
C SER A 303 -14.87 -9.19 -5.99
N LEU A 304 -14.74 -10.29 -6.74
CA LEU A 304 -13.49 -10.71 -7.35
C LEU A 304 -12.97 -9.69 -8.38
N ALA A 305 -13.86 -9.08 -9.17
CA ALA A 305 -13.48 -7.99 -10.08
C ALA A 305 -12.95 -6.76 -9.31
N ARG A 306 -13.61 -6.38 -8.21
CA ARG A 306 -13.13 -5.29 -7.34
C ARG A 306 -11.81 -5.64 -6.64
N ALA A 307 -11.63 -6.89 -6.24
CA ALA A 307 -10.36 -7.39 -5.70
C ALA A 307 -9.21 -7.26 -6.72
N ILE A 308 -9.47 -7.49 -8.01
CA ILE A 308 -8.49 -7.26 -9.09
C ILE A 308 -8.13 -5.77 -9.19
N GLU A 309 -9.09 -4.86 -9.05
CA GLU A 309 -8.83 -3.41 -9.02
C GLU A 309 -7.94 -3.01 -7.83
N VAL A 310 -8.18 -3.60 -6.65
CA VAL A 310 -7.33 -3.40 -5.46
C VAL A 310 -5.90 -3.87 -5.74
N VAL A 311 -5.73 -5.05 -6.33
CA VAL A 311 -4.40 -5.57 -6.70
C VAL A 311 -3.72 -4.68 -7.74
N ASP A 312 -4.45 -4.18 -8.74
CA ASP A 312 -3.89 -3.31 -9.77
C ASP A 312 -3.46 -1.95 -9.20
N LYS A 313 -4.14 -1.43 -8.17
CA LYS A 313 -3.64 -0.30 -7.36
C LYS A 313 -2.38 -0.67 -6.58
N ALA A 314 -2.37 -1.81 -5.89
CA ALA A 314 -1.23 -2.26 -5.09
C ALA A 314 0.05 -2.42 -5.93
N LYS A 315 -0.05 -2.85 -7.19
CA LYS A 315 1.07 -2.91 -8.16
C LYS A 315 1.76 -1.56 -8.36
N MET A 316 1.02 -0.46 -8.25
CA MET A 316 1.55 0.90 -8.39
C MET A 316 1.98 1.47 -7.04
N GLU A 317 1.14 1.33 -6.02
CA GLU A 317 1.32 1.99 -4.73
C GLU A 317 2.44 1.37 -3.89
N LEU A 318 2.57 0.04 -3.83
CA LEU A 318 3.57 -0.62 -2.98
C LEU A 318 5.02 -0.30 -3.37
N PRO A 319 5.41 -0.32 -4.66
CA PRO A 319 6.75 0.15 -5.04
C PRO A 319 6.96 1.64 -4.76
N MET A 320 5.91 2.47 -4.86
CA MET A 320 5.98 3.90 -4.58
C MET A 320 6.14 4.18 -3.09
N THR A 321 5.49 3.39 -2.22
CA THR A 321 5.70 3.42 -0.77
C THR A 321 7.17 3.39 -0.44
N LYS A 322 7.93 2.43 -0.98
CA LYS A 322 9.37 2.35 -0.74
C LYS A 322 10.11 3.60 -1.22
N LYS A 323 9.78 4.12 -2.40
CA LYS A 323 10.43 5.34 -2.91
C LYS A 323 10.16 6.52 -1.99
N ILE A 324 8.95 6.64 -1.47
CA ILE A 324 8.55 7.67 -0.51
C ILE A 324 9.32 7.48 0.80
N THR A 325 9.38 6.26 1.34
CA THR A 325 10.09 5.97 2.60
C THR A 325 11.59 6.25 2.51
N GLN A 326 12.20 6.03 1.34
CA GLN A 326 13.62 6.36 1.10
C GLN A 326 13.89 7.87 1.00
N LYS A 327 12.88 8.67 0.66
CA LYS A 327 13.00 10.13 0.52
C LYS A 327 12.60 10.90 1.77
N LEU A 328 12.04 10.21 2.77
CA LEU A 328 11.53 10.82 3.99
C LEU A 328 12.23 10.27 5.25
N PRO A 329 12.47 11.08 6.28
CA PRO A 329 12.28 12.54 6.30
C PRO A 329 13.18 13.21 5.25
N ASP A 330 12.63 14.21 4.56
CA ASP A 330 13.34 14.96 3.53
C ASP A 330 14.33 15.93 4.16
N TYR A 331 15.20 16.51 3.33
CA TYR A 331 16.23 17.44 3.81
C TYR A 331 15.63 18.63 4.57
N PHE A 332 14.52 19.20 4.07
CA PHE A 332 13.84 20.30 4.74
C PHE A 332 13.26 19.89 6.10
N GLY A 333 12.55 18.76 6.18
CA GLY A 333 12.03 18.25 7.45
C GLY A 333 13.12 17.96 8.48
N LYS A 334 14.29 17.46 8.05
CA LYS A 334 15.46 17.30 8.92
C LYS A 334 16.00 18.65 9.41
N ALA A 335 16.12 19.65 8.55
CA ALA A 335 16.56 20.99 8.92
C ALA A 335 15.60 21.73 9.86
N CYS A 336 14.30 21.52 9.69
CA CYS A 336 13.29 22.01 10.62
C CYS A 336 13.43 21.36 12.00
N ARG A 337 13.74 20.05 12.05
CA ARG A 337 13.99 19.32 13.30
C ARG A 337 15.21 19.87 14.03
N GLU A 338 16.30 20.15 13.31
CA GLU A 338 17.50 20.77 13.91
C GLU A 338 17.18 22.16 14.49
N LEU A 339 16.40 22.97 13.75
CA LEU A 339 16.07 24.32 14.18
C LEU A 339 15.15 24.38 15.41
N TRP A 340 14.10 23.57 15.46
CA TRP A 340 13.06 23.66 16.50
C TRP A 340 13.08 22.53 17.54
N GLY A 341 14.04 21.62 17.40
CA GLY A 341 14.21 20.46 18.26
C GLY A 341 13.27 19.30 17.94
N GLU A 342 13.50 18.21 18.64
CA GLU A 342 12.69 16.99 18.58
C GLU A 342 11.41 17.16 19.40
N ARG A 343 10.25 17.05 18.75
CA ARG A 343 8.92 17.10 19.40
C ARG A 343 8.25 15.74 19.47
N GLU A 344 9.05 14.67 19.54
CA GLU A 344 8.48 13.32 19.62
C GLU A 344 7.65 13.19 20.90
N PRO A 345 6.36 12.80 20.79
CA PRO A 345 5.65 12.36 21.97
C PRO A 345 6.32 11.06 22.41
N ALA A 346 6.91 11.06 23.62
CA ALA A 346 7.85 10.05 24.11
C ALA A 346 7.35 8.59 24.07
N ASN A 347 6.07 8.32 23.75
CA ASN A 347 5.44 7.02 23.89
C ASN A 347 4.54 6.57 22.72
N VAL A 348 4.43 7.30 21.60
CA VAL A 348 3.33 7.00 20.65
C VAL A 348 3.65 5.85 19.66
N TRP A 349 4.92 5.54 19.45
CA TRP A 349 5.33 4.61 18.37
C TRP A 349 5.95 3.30 18.84
N LEU A 350 6.36 3.25 20.10
CA LEU A 350 7.10 2.15 20.71
C LEU A 350 6.54 1.82 22.08
N ALA A 351 5.25 2.04 22.36
CA ALA A 351 4.62 1.07 23.25
C ALA A 351 4.86 -0.26 22.52
N PRO A 352 5.73 -1.14 23.03
CA PRO A 352 5.92 -2.42 22.39
C PRO A 352 4.51 -2.96 22.16
N LEU A 353 4.30 -3.69 21.08
CA LEU A 353 3.34 -4.77 21.21
C LEU A 353 3.89 -5.55 22.41
N GLU A 354 3.44 -5.21 23.62
CA GLU A 354 3.64 -6.05 24.79
C GLU A 354 3.26 -7.40 24.23
N PRO A 355 4.23 -8.33 24.14
CA PRO A 355 3.96 -9.62 23.55
C PRO A 355 2.69 -10.05 24.22
N TYR A 356 1.65 -10.31 23.42
CA TYR A 356 0.41 -10.85 23.94
C TYR A 356 0.86 -12.07 24.73
N SER A 357 1.00 -11.92 26.04
CA SER A 357 1.27 -13.04 26.90
C SER A 357 -0.07 -13.75 26.87
N GLU A 358 -0.14 -14.76 26.00
CA GLU A 358 -1.27 -15.68 25.90
C GLU A 358 -1.58 -16.34 27.27
N ASP A 359 -0.75 -16.09 28.28
CA ASP A 359 -0.89 -16.51 29.66
C ASP A 359 -1.93 -15.72 30.49
N GLU A 360 -2.47 -14.57 30.04
CA GLU A 360 -3.51 -13.84 30.80
C GLU A 360 -4.96 -14.32 30.56
N ASP A 361 -5.20 -15.22 29.59
CA ASP A 361 -6.55 -15.78 29.35
C ASP A 361 -6.82 -17.10 30.12
N SER A 362 -5.91 -17.51 31.02
CA SER A 362 -6.14 -18.67 31.92
C SER A 362 -7.06 -18.34 33.10
N ASP A 363 -7.32 -17.07 33.35
CA ASP A 363 -8.14 -16.65 34.48
C ASP A 363 -9.62 -16.80 34.11
N GLU A 364 -10.22 -17.93 34.54
CA GLU A 364 -11.65 -18.27 34.49
C GLU A 364 -12.57 -17.11 34.94
N GLU A 365 -12.02 -16.17 35.73
CA GLU A 365 -12.66 -14.94 36.19
C GLU A 365 -12.88 -13.89 35.09
N GLY A 366 -12.01 -13.80 34.08
CA GLY A 366 -12.14 -12.92 32.92
C GLY A 366 -13.32 -13.28 32.02
N LEU A 367 -13.54 -14.59 31.79
CA LEU A 367 -14.71 -15.10 31.06
C LEU A 367 -16.01 -14.86 31.83
N ARG A 368 -16.03 -15.09 33.16
CA ARG A 368 -17.20 -14.79 34.01
C ARG A 368 -17.58 -13.32 33.99
N ARG A 369 -16.59 -12.42 33.93
CA ARG A 369 -16.83 -10.96 33.86
C ARG A 369 -17.37 -10.50 32.50
N ARG A 370 -17.02 -11.18 31.40
CA ARG A 370 -17.59 -10.93 30.06
C ARG A 370 -19.02 -11.48 29.95
N GLN A 371 -19.31 -12.64 30.51
CA GLN A 371 -20.66 -13.22 30.49
C GLN A 371 -21.65 -12.42 31.36
N THR A 372 -21.24 -11.94 32.54
CA THR A 372 -22.10 -11.08 33.38
C THR A 372 -22.35 -9.69 32.79
N LYS A 373 -21.43 -9.14 31.98
CA LYS A 373 -21.68 -7.90 31.25
C LYS A 373 -22.64 -8.09 30.07
N ARG A 374 -22.60 -9.24 29.39
CA ARG A 374 -23.50 -9.53 28.26
C ARG A 374 -24.94 -9.79 28.71
N ALA A 375 -25.13 -10.51 29.82
CA ALA A 375 -26.45 -10.72 30.42
C ALA A 375 -27.12 -9.41 30.91
N LYS A 376 -26.32 -8.41 31.29
CA LYS A 376 -26.83 -7.12 31.78
C LYS A 376 -27.21 -6.13 30.67
N ILE A 377 -26.83 -6.40 29.43
CA ILE A 377 -27.17 -5.56 28.27
C ILE A 377 -28.48 -6.04 27.62
N GLU A 378 -28.73 -7.36 27.58
CA GLU A 378 -30.00 -7.90 27.07
C GLU A 378 -31.19 -7.60 27.99
N GLU A 379 -30.99 -7.45 29.30
CA GLU A 379 -32.08 -7.10 30.24
C GLU A 379 -32.54 -5.63 30.10
N VAL A 380 -31.75 -4.74 29.48
CA VAL A 380 -32.09 -3.31 29.32
C VAL A 380 -32.77 -3.04 27.97
N THR A 381 -32.59 -3.91 26.98
CA THR A 381 -33.20 -3.74 25.64
C THR A 381 -34.65 -4.21 25.56
N ASP A 382 -35.11 -5.08 26.45
CA ASP A 382 -36.49 -5.59 26.44
C ASP A 382 -37.52 -4.67 27.14
N ALA A 383 -37.08 -3.58 27.79
CA ALA A 383 -37.98 -2.69 28.52
C ALA A 383 -38.43 -1.43 27.73
N ASN A 384 -37.95 -1.21 26.50
CA ASN A 384 -38.17 0.07 25.80
C ASN A 384 -38.84 -0.04 24.42
N GLU A 385 -39.40 -1.19 24.06
CA GLU A 385 -40.04 -1.43 22.76
C GLU A 385 -41.58 -1.53 22.84
N VAL A 386 -42.24 -0.58 23.50
CA VAL A 386 -43.70 -0.39 23.36
C VAL A 386 -44.07 1.10 23.37
N ALA A 387 -43.64 1.88 22.38
CA ALA A 387 -44.29 3.16 22.07
C ALA A 387 -44.05 3.64 20.62
N SER A 388 -45.15 3.67 19.86
CA SER A 388 -45.42 4.52 18.69
C SER A 388 -44.56 4.37 17.42
N VAL A 389 -45.00 3.51 16.51
CA VAL A 389 -44.72 3.60 15.08
C VAL A 389 -45.82 4.44 14.42
N GLN A 390 -45.49 5.66 14.00
CA GLN A 390 -46.33 6.45 13.09
C GLN A 390 -45.97 6.11 11.64
N VAL A 391 -46.97 5.63 10.91
CA VAL A 391 -46.92 5.30 9.49
C VAL A 391 -46.89 6.58 8.66
N PHE A 392 -45.85 6.77 7.86
CA PHE A 392 -45.80 7.77 6.78
C PHE A 392 -46.13 7.09 5.43
N PRO A 393 -46.90 7.73 4.55
CA PRO A 393 -47.31 7.14 3.27
C PRO A 393 -46.22 7.28 2.19
N GLU A 394 -46.07 6.22 1.39
CA GLU A 394 -45.24 6.17 0.18
C GLU A 394 -45.70 7.17 -0.90
N PRO A 395 -44.77 7.75 -1.68
CA PRO A 395 -45.10 8.50 -2.88
C PRO A 395 -45.36 7.56 -4.09
N PRO A 396 -46.26 7.94 -5.02
CA PRO A 396 -46.66 7.09 -6.13
C PRO A 396 -45.56 7.01 -7.20
N GLN A 397 -45.29 5.79 -7.66
CA GLN A 397 -44.50 5.51 -8.86
C GLN A 397 -45.43 5.47 -10.07
N ASP A 398 -45.24 6.40 -11.01
CA ASP A 398 -45.73 6.29 -12.37
C ASP A 398 -44.77 7.06 -13.30
N ALA A 399 -44.15 6.34 -14.24
CA ALA A 399 -44.00 6.72 -15.65
C ALA A 399 -42.94 5.82 -16.32
N SER A 400 -43.47 4.82 -17.01
CA SER A 400 -42.85 4.07 -18.11
C SER A 400 -42.21 4.98 -19.15
N MET A 401 -40.97 4.69 -19.55
CA MET A 401 -40.33 5.30 -20.72
C MET A 401 -40.14 4.21 -21.78
N GLU A 402 -41.01 4.22 -22.78
CA GLU A 402 -40.89 3.46 -24.03
C GLU A 402 -39.72 4.01 -24.85
N VAL A 403 -38.90 3.10 -25.40
CA VAL A 403 -37.82 3.43 -26.34
C VAL A 403 -38.26 2.95 -27.72
N ASP A 404 -38.79 3.87 -28.52
CA ASP A 404 -39.03 3.66 -29.94
C ASP A 404 -37.75 3.89 -30.74
N ASN A 405 -37.49 2.94 -31.63
CA ASN A 405 -36.32 2.85 -32.49
C ASN A 405 -36.80 2.74 -33.95
N GLU A 406 -36.83 3.86 -34.69
CA GLU A 406 -36.93 3.86 -36.15
C GLU A 406 -36.15 5.02 -36.82
N ASN A 407 -34.98 4.68 -37.34
CA ASN A 407 -34.57 4.78 -38.76
C ASN A 407 -35.30 5.79 -39.69
N LEU A 408 -34.60 6.78 -40.28
CA LEU A 408 -34.37 6.95 -41.75
C LEU A 408 -33.79 8.33 -42.17
N LYS A 409 -32.70 8.27 -42.96
CA LYS A 409 -32.34 9.03 -44.19
C LYS A 409 -32.64 10.55 -44.33
N GLY A 410 -31.61 11.30 -44.76
CA GLY A 410 -31.77 12.37 -45.77
C GLY A 410 -30.78 13.54 -45.72
N THR A 411 -29.80 13.53 -46.61
CA THR A 411 -28.84 14.59 -47.08
C THR A 411 -29.50 15.89 -47.59
N PRO A 412 -28.79 16.90 -48.15
CA PRO A 412 -27.46 17.52 -47.89
C PRO A 412 -27.55 19.08 -47.81
N THR A 413 -26.47 19.79 -47.42
CA THR A 413 -25.98 21.02 -48.13
C THR A 413 -24.73 21.62 -47.49
N ASP A 414 -23.83 22.04 -48.38
CA ASP A 414 -22.60 22.79 -48.23
C ASP A 414 -22.65 24.03 -47.33
N ALA A 415 -21.53 24.31 -46.65
CA ALA A 415 -20.84 25.62 -46.69
C ALA A 415 -19.50 25.55 -45.92
N THR A 416 -18.44 25.26 -46.68
CA THR A 416 -17.21 26.07 -46.79
C THR A 416 -16.71 26.84 -45.56
N SER A 417 -15.57 26.44 -45.01
CA SER A 417 -14.46 27.37 -44.72
C SER A 417 -13.15 26.61 -44.52
N ASN A 418 -12.28 26.79 -45.50
CA ASN A 418 -10.90 26.32 -45.56
C ASN A 418 -10.04 26.94 -44.44
N ASN A 419 -9.09 26.17 -43.92
CA ASN A 419 -7.70 26.61 -44.04
C ASN A 419 -6.75 25.41 -44.09
N ASP A 420 -6.26 25.15 -45.29
CA ASP A 420 -5.04 24.41 -45.59
C ASP A 420 -3.85 25.00 -44.82
N THR A 421 -2.96 24.16 -44.29
CA THR A 421 -1.56 24.22 -44.70
C THR A 421 -0.79 22.94 -44.36
N SER A 422 -0.50 22.23 -45.43
CA SER A 422 0.56 21.24 -45.62
C SER A 422 1.95 21.71 -45.17
N SER A 423 2.80 20.77 -44.71
CA SER A 423 4.22 20.55 -45.05
C SER A 423 4.96 19.93 -43.85
N ALA A 424 5.47 18.71 -43.89
CA ALA A 424 6.68 18.30 -44.62
C ALA A 424 7.93 19.11 -44.22
N TRP A 425 8.77 18.53 -43.35
CA TRP A 425 10.19 18.85 -43.12
C TRP A 425 10.87 17.52 -42.75
N GLN A 426 11.60 16.81 -43.63
CA GLN A 426 13.02 17.05 -43.99
C GLN A 426 13.86 17.33 -42.73
N ALA A 427 14.67 16.39 -42.22
CA ALA A 427 15.92 15.86 -42.79
C ALA A 427 16.88 16.96 -43.27
N SER A 428 17.98 17.11 -42.52
CA SER A 428 19.28 17.77 -42.78
C SER A 428 19.60 18.86 -41.75
N GLY A 429 20.81 18.82 -41.19
CA GLY A 429 21.37 19.96 -40.46
C GLY A 429 22.45 19.60 -39.44
N ASP A 430 23.60 19.16 -39.93
CA ASP A 430 24.86 19.12 -39.20
C ASP A 430 25.23 20.49 -38.62
N GLN A 431 25.66 20.53 -37.35
CA GLN A 431 26.55 21.55 -36.79
C GLN A 431 27.17 20.98 -35.50
N GLU A 432 28.36 20.38 -35.60
CA GLU A 432 29.63 21.02 -35.26
C GLU A 432 29.61 21.75 -33.91
N MET A 433 29.98 21.04 -32.84
CA MET A 433 30.91 21.60 -31.87
C MET A 433 32.08 20.64 -31.68
N SER A 434 33.17 21.06 -32.31
CA SER A 434 34.52 20.54 -32.18
C SER A 434 35.12 21.02 -30.85
N THR A 435 35.69 20.09 -30.09
CA THR A 435 36.96 20.19 -29.35
C THR A 435 37.26 18.73 -28.96
N GLY A 436 38.16 18.02 -29.67
CA GLY A 436 39.61 18.01 -29.36
C GLY A 436 39.79 17.45 -27.93
N TRP A 437 40.39 16.30 -27.67
CA TRP A 437 41.76 15.87 -27.96
C TRP A 437 41.75 14.33 -28.03
N GLY A 438 42.22 13.69 -29.11
CA GLY A 438 43.64 13.40 -29.29
C GLY A 438 43.87 11.89 -29.23
N GLY A 439 43.34 11.15 -30.22
CA GLY A 439 43.77 9.78 -30.49
C GLY A 439 45.12 9.80 -31.21
N SER A 440 46.04 8.93 -30.77
CA SER A 440 47.19 8.54 -31.58
C SER A 440 47.30 7.03 -31.63
N ASP A 441 47.44 6.56 -32.85
CA ASP A 441 47.62 5.20 -33.31
C ASP A 441 48.89 4.52 -32.78
N LYS A 442 48.74 3.20 -32.58
CA LYS A 442 49.58 2.08 -33.03
C LYS A 442 51.13 2.12 -32.89
N ASP A 443 51.60 0.91 -32.55
CA ASP A 443 52.87 0.30 -32.93
C ASP A 443 54.14 0.70 -32.16
N LYS A 444 54.53 -0.13 -31.19
CA LYS A 444 55.70 -1.05 -31.25
C LYS A 444 56.20 -1.43 -29.86
N GLY A 445 56.57 -2.70 -29.72
CA GLY A 445 57.26 -3.22 -28.56
C GLY A 445 58.58 -2.48 -28.30
N GLY A 446 58.86 -2.26 -27.02
CA GLY A 446 60.10 -1.71 -26.51
C GLY A 446 60.25 -2.11 -25.06
N TRP A 447 61.23 -2.97 -24.78
CA TRP A 447 61.61 -3.38 -23.45
C TRP A 447 62.17 -2.18 -22.66
N GLY A 448 61.63 -1.94 -21.46
CA GLY A 448 62.26 -1.15 -20.40
C GLY A 448 61.94 0.35 -20.40
N ILE A 449 60.83 0.74 -19.77
CA ILE A 449 60.68 2.03 -19.10
C ILE A 449 59.94 1.80 -17.78
N LEU A 450 60.52 2.39 -16.73
CA LEU A 450 60.23 2.25 -15.31
C LEU A 450 58.75 2.49 -14.96
N ASP A 451 58.19 1.59 -14.16
CA ASP A 451 56.89 1.75 -13.51
C ASP A 451 56.81 3.08 -12.75
N PRO A 452 55.74 3.88 -12.91
CA PRO A 452 55.44 4.92 -11.92
C PRO A 452 55.21 4.23 -10.56
N PRO A 453 55.64 4.84 -9.44
CA PRO A 453 55.51 4.23 -8.13
C PRO A 453 54.04 3.89 -7.89
N GLY A 454 53.81 2.61 -7.56
CA GLY A 454 52.52 2.03 -7.29
C GLY A 454 51.70 2.94 -6.39
N GLU A 455 50.60 3.42 -6.93
CA GLU A 455 49.49 3.96 -6.16
C GLU A 455 48.81 2.76 -5.50
N ASP A 456 49.48 2.20 -4.48
CA ASP A 456 48.93 1.24 -3.52
C ASP A 456 47.92 1.98 -2.64
N GLY A 457 46.87 2.49 -3.29
CA GLY A 457 45.71 3.07 -2.67
C GLY A 457 44.92 1.97 -1.99
N ASP A 458 45.40 1.54 -0.83
CA ASP A 458 44.64 0.83 0.19
C ASP A 458 43.47 1.75 0.60
N THR A 459 42.41 1.78 -0.22
CA THR A 459 41.10 2.22 0.26
C THR A 459 40.77 1.25 1.40
N PRO A 460 40.71 1.73 2.65
CA PRO A 460 40.53 0.83 3.78
C PRO A 460 39.24 0.04 3.52
N ARG A 461 39.35 -1.29 3.55
CA ARG A 461 38.22 -2.20 3.39
C ARG A 461 37.82 -2.69 4.76
N ASP A 462 36.52 -2.92 4.95
CA ASP A 462 36.04 -3.55 6.18
C ASP A 462 36.49 -5.02 6.25
N ALA A 463 36.19 -5.70 7.37
CA ALA A 463 36.52 -7.11 7.55
C ALA A 463 35.84 -8.05 6.52
N LEU A 464 34.88 -7.56 5.74
CA LEU A 464 34.20 -8.27 4.65
C LEU A 464 34.72 -7.90 3.26
N GLY A 465 35.78 -7.08 3.17
CA GLY A 465 36.39 -6.67 1.91
C GLY A 465 35.60 -5.64 1.12
N GLN A 466 34.56 -5.04 1.70
CA GLN A 466 33.85 -3.92 1.07
C GLN A 466 34.62 -2.62 1.29
N PRO A 467 34.74 -1.74 0.28
CA PRO A 467 35.37 -0.44 0.47
C PRO A 467 34.61 0.30 1.59
N LEU A 468 35.33 0.73 2.64
CA LEU A 468 34.73 1.57 3.66
C LEU A 468 34.24 2.83 2.98
N ASP A 469 32.92 3.00 2.96
CA ASP A 469 32.28 4.20 2.47
C ASP A 469 32.54 5.34 3.48
N LEU A 470 33.75 5.90 3.39
CA LEU A 470 34.19 7.05 4.20
C LEU A 470 33.36 8.32 3.94
N SER A 471 32.43 8.30 2.97
CA SER A 471 31.47 9.38 2.77
C SER A 471 30.47 9.53 3.93
N GLY A 472 30.32 8.51 4.79
CA GLY A 472 29.46 8.58 5.98
C GLY A 472 29.90 9.57 7.06
N TRP A 473 31.11 10.14 6.99
CA TRP A 473 31.59 11.18 7.92
C TRP A 473 31.25 12.60 7.46
N SER A 474 30.80 12.78 6.22
CA SER A 474 30.32 14.04 5.68
C SER A 474 28.82 14.02 5.44
N ASP A 475 28.05 13.42 6.36
CA ASP A 475 26.63 13.71 6.43
C ASP A 475 26.47 15.19 6.75
N GLU A 476 26.38 16.01 5.69
CA GLU A 476 26.15 17.45 5.79
C GLU A 476 24.96 17.65 6.73
N GLN A 477 25.22 18.27 7.88
CA GLN A 477 24.17 18.52 8.86
C GLN A 477 23.06 19.31 8.17
N PRO A 478 21.84 18.77 8.14
CA PRO A 478 20.78 19.33 7.34
C PRO A 478 20.39 20.69 7.90
N SER A 479 20.87 21.77 7.31
CA SER A 479 20.61 23.13 7.81
C SER A 479 19.74 23.93 6.84
N LEU A 480 18.88 24.80 7.39
CA LEU A 480 18.10 25.75 6.58
C LEU A 480 18.99 26.76 5.85
N LEU A 481 20.22 26.98 6.35
CA LEU A 481 21.21 27.85 5.71
C LEU A 481 21.62 27.28 4.35
N VAL A 482 21.74 25.96 4.21
CA VAL A 482 22.07 25.33 2.92
C VAL A 482 20.93 25.47 1.91
N LEU A 483 19.67 25.36 2.36
CA LEU A 483 18.51 25.47 1.46
C LEU A 483 18.20 26.91 1.02
N PHE A 484 18.28 27.87 1.95
CA PHE A 484 17.76 29.22 1.75
C PHE A 484 18.82 30.31 1.86
N GLY A 485 20.06 29.97 2.21
CA GLY A 485 21.04 30.94 2.69
C GLY A 485 20.64 31.54 4.05
N PRO A 486 21.22 32.69 4.43
CA PRO A 486 20.85 33.41 5.64
C PRO A 486 19.33 33.74 5.66
N THR A 487 18.59 33.09 6.55
CA THR A 487 17.13 33.21 6.66
C THR A 487 16.69 33.76 8.01
N THR A 488 15.62 34.56 8.02
CA THR A 488 15.02 35.10 9.24
C THR A 488 13.96 34.18 9.85
N ILE A 489 13.72 32.99 9.29
CA ILE A 489 12.71 32.02 9.80
C ILE A 489 12.90 31.71 11.29
N PRO A 490 14.11 31.42 11.81
CA PRO A 490 14.34 31.19 13.24
C PRO A 490 13.86 32.33 14.15
N LEU A 491 13.98 33.56 13.66
CA LEU A 491 13.68 34.78 14.41
C LEU A 491 12.21 35.21 14.25
N THR A 492 11.63 34.97 13.07
CA THR A 492 10.30 35.45 12.70
C THR A 492 9.21 34.44 12.94
N HIS A 493 9.54 33.16 13.10
CA HIS A 493 8.57 32.08 13.30
C HIS A 493 8.84 31.34 14.61
N ARG A 494 7.79 30.70 15.12
CA ARG A 494 7.85 29.74 16.23
C ARG A 494 7.01 28.51 15.87
N VAL A 495 7.26 27.42 16.57
CA VAL A 495 6.41 26.23 16.50
C VAL A 495 5.03 26.58 17.05
N GLY A 496 3.99 26.25 16.28
CA GLY A 496 2.61 26.30 16.69
C GLY A 496 2.11 24.92 17.12
N ILE A 497 0.95 24.54 16.58
CA ILE A 497 0.35 23.23 16.83
C ILE A 497 1.21 22.15 16.17
N ALA A 498 1.44 21.05 16.88
CA ALA A 498 1.93 19.81 16.28
C ALA A 498 0.81 18.79 16.25
N GLU A 499 0.64 18.10 15.13
CA GLU A 499 -0.40 17.11 14.92
C GLU A 499 0.24 15.80 14.46
N LEU A 500 -0.03 14.71 15.17
CA LEU A 500 0.33 13.37 14.75
C LEU A 500 -0.87 12.71 14.08
N SER A 501 -0.79 12.46 12.77
CA SER A 501 -1.91 11.86 12.04
C SER A 501 -1.49 11.20 10.73
N THR A 502 -2.31 10.28 10.25
CA THR A 502 -2.25 9.76 8.88
C THR A 502 -3.15 10.62 7.99
N ARG A 503 -2.57 11.19 6.93
CA ARG A 503 -3.25 12.11 6.00
C ARG A 503 -3.16 11.59 4.57
N LYS A 504 -4.20 11.83 3.78
CA LYS A 504 -4.29 11.45 2.36
C LYS A 504 -3.71 12.53 1.46
N ILE A 505 -2.82 12.16 0.55
CA ILE A 505 -2.29 13.09 -0.46
C ILE A 505 -3.39 13.43 -1.46
N VAL A 506 -3.82 14.69 -1.49
CA VAL A 506 -4.83 15.17 -2.45
C VAL A 506 -4.15 15.65 -3.73
N SER A 507 -3.14 16.50 -3.57
CA SER A 507 -2.39 17.09 -4.68
C SER A 507 -1.05 17.61 -4.20
N TRP A 508 -0.13 17.86 -5.12
CA TRP A 508 1.12 18.56 -4.85
C TRP A 508 1.51 19.41 -6.06
N SER A 509 2.25 20.49 -5.80
CA SER A 509 2.83 21.34 -6.82
C SER A 509 4.33 21.49 -6.60
N MET A 510 5.08 21.38 -7.69
CA MET A 510 6.49 21.74 -7.69
C MET A 510 6.63 23.26 -7.54
N PRO A 511 7.72 23.75 -6.91
CA PRO A 511 7.94 25.18 -6.75
C PRO A 511 7.86 25.87 -8.13
N PRO A 512 7.11 26.97 -8.27
CA PRO A 512 7.18 27.79 -9.47
C PRO A 512 8.60 28.33 -9.65
N GLN A 513 8.98 28.67 -10.89
CA GLN A 513 10.27 29.31 -11.14
C GLN A 513 10.48 30.50 -10.16
N PRO A 514 11.69 30.65 -9.62
CA PRO A 514 11.95 31.51 -8.47
C PRO A 514 11.55 32.96 -8.77
N VAL A 515 10.46 33.40 -8.14
CA VAL A 515 10.03 34.80 -8.16
C VAL A 515 10.50 35.47 -6.87
N PRO A 516 11.34 36.53 -6.95
CA PRO A 516 11.90 37.18 -5.77
C PRO A 516 10.84 38.07 -5.10
N SER A 517 10.03 37.51 -4.19
CA SER A 517 9.12 38.33 -3.38
C SER A 517 8.92 37.77 -1.96
N GLY A 518 9.69 38.29 -1.00
CA GLY A 518 9.50 38.07 0.44
C GLY A 518 9.80 36.65 0.93
N LEU A 519 9.88 36.46 2.25
CA LEU A 519 10.27 35.19 2.87
C LEU A 519 9.35 34.02 2.48
N VAL A 520 8.03 34.25 2.46
CA VAL A 520 7.04 33.23 2.07
C VAL A 520 7.17 32.90 0.58
N GLY A 521 7.45 33.90 -0.26
CA GLY A 521 7.75 33.67 -1.67
C GLY A 521 9.06 32.90 -1.87
N CYS A 522 10.09 33.15 -1.06
CA CYS A 522 11.33 32.39 -1.09
C CYS A 522 11.10 30.92 -0.71
N LEU A 523 10.32 30.64 0.34
CA LEU A 523 9.97 29.26 0.72
C LEU A 523 9.24 28.56 -0.41
N ARG A 524 8.22 29.20 -0.98
CA ARG A 524 7.42 28.64 -2.09
C ARG A 524 8.17 28.53 -3.40
N GLY A 525 9.17 29.36 -3.63
CA GLY A 525 10.01 29.31 -4.83
C GLY A 525 11.05 28.19 -4.80
N VAL A 526 11.26 27.55 -3.64
CA VAL A 526 12.27 26.49 -3.47
C VAL A 526 11.65 25.16 -3.04
N LEU A 527 10.60 25.19 -2.21
CA LEU A 527 9.93 24.00 -1.71
C LEU A 527 8.68 23.68 -2.54
N ALA A 528 8.39 22.40 -2.66
CA ALA A 528 7.12 21.92 -3.17
C ALA A 528 6.03 22.07 -2.10
N GLU A 529 4.80 22.35 -2.55
CA GLU A 529 3.63 22.45 -1.69
C GLU A 529 2.75 21.20 -1.87
N VAL A 530 2.42 20.51 -0.78
CA VAL A 530 1.61 19.29 -0.78
C VAL A 530 0.34 19.55 0.01
N VAL A 531 -0.81 19.25 -0.57
CA VAL A 531 -2.11 19.34 0.09
C VAL A 531 -2.51 17.97 0.60
N LEU A 532 -2.69 17.87 1.91
CA LEU A 532 -3.09 16.65 2.60
C LEU A 532 -4.48 16.80 3.22
N ALA A 533 -5.35 15.83 2.97
CA ALA A 533 -6.68 15.74 3.58
C ALA A 533 -6.67 14.79 4.79
N PRO A 534 -7.60 14.94 5.74
CA PRO A 534 -7.88 13.89 6.72
C PRO A 534 -8.28 12.58 6.01
N TRP A 535 -8.13 11.46 6.72
CA TRP A 535 -8.64 10.18 6.24
C TRP A 535 -10.15 10.10 6.53
N ASP A 536 -10.91 9.46 5.65
CA ASP A 536 -12.38 9.42 5.75
C ASP A 536 -12.84 8.59 6.96
N GLU A 537 -12.11 7.51 7.28
CA GLU A 537 -12.42 6.59 8.37
C GLU A 537 -11.17 6.29 9.22
N TYR A 538 -11.30 6.38 10.53
CA TYR A 538 -10.23 6.04 11.47
C TYR A 538 -10.55 4.72 12.14
N SER A 539 -9.53 3.88 12.34
CA SER A 539 -9.69 2.64 13.10
C SER A 539 -9.22 2.85 14.54
N GLU A 540 -10.04 2.41 15.49
CA GLU A 540 -9.70 2.38 16.92
C GLU A 540 -8.91 1.11 17.31
N ALA A 541 -8.70 0.19 16.36
CA ALA A 541 -7.98 -1.04 16.64
C ALA A 541 -6.53 -0.76 17.04
N LYS A 542 -6.06 -1.43 18.10
CA LYS A 542 -4.65 -1.36 18.52
C LYS A 542 -3.77 -1.85 17.36
N GLY A 543 -2.83 -1.02 16.92
CA GLY A 543 -1.97 -1.32 15.77
C GLY A 543 -2.56 -0.94 14.40
N ALA A 544 -3.71 -0.27 14.37
CA ALA A 544 -4.26 0.25 13.12
C ALA A 544 -3.28 1.18 12.41
N SER A 545 -3.20 1.02 11.09
CA SER A 545 -2.43 1.86 10.18
C SER A 545 -2.91 3.32 10.12
N VAL A 546 -4.22 3.52 10.32
CA VAL A 546 -4.89 4.81 10.23
C VAL A 546 -5.54 5.10 11.58
N VAL A 547 -4.85 5.87 12.40
CA VAL A 547 -5.29 6.26 13.74
C VAL A 547 -5.88 7.66 13.71
N ALA A 548 -6.87 7.91 14.58
CA ALA A 548 -7.45 9.23 14.77
C ALA A 548 -6.34 10.27 15.08
N PRO A 549 -6.45 11.50 14.53
CA PRO A 549 -5.41 12.50 14.68
C PRO A 549 -5.23 12.90 16.15
N CYS A 550 -3.98 13.04 16.58
CA CYS A 550 -3.62 13.44 17.94
C CYS A 550 -2.89 14.79 17.93
N LEU A 551 -3.43 15.78 18.64
CA LEU A 551 -2.77 17.06 18.83
C LEU A 551 -1.72 16.96 19.93
N VAL A 552 -0.48 17.30 19.61
CA VAL A 552 0.65 17.35 20.55
C VAL A 552 0.83 18.81 20.97
N SER A 553 0.47 19.12 22.22
CA SER A 553 0.77 20.45 22.79
C SER A 553 2.24 20.51 23.19
N PRO A 554 3.03 21.49 22.69
CA PRO A 554 4.46 21.52 22.90
C PRO A 554 4.86 21.75 24.37
N ASP A 555 4.02 22.39 25.19
CA ASP A 555 4.41 22.86 26.54
C ASP A 555 3.26 22.78 27.57
N GLY A 556 2.23 21.97 27.32
CA GLY A 556 1.07 21.85 28.21
C GLY A 556 0.18 23.10 28.27
N GLU A 557 0.48 24.15 27.50
CA GLU A 557 -0.42 25.28 27.30
C GLU A 557 -1.66 24.84 26.52
N GLU A 558 -2.84 25.28 26.96
CA GLU A 558 -4.08 25.12 26.21
C GLU A 558 -3.97 25.90 24.90
N VAL A 559 -3.69 25.19 23.82
CA VAL A 559 -3.61 25.79 22.50
C VAL A 559 -5.04 26.07 22.04
N ILE A 560 -5.44 27.34 21.99
CA ILE A 560 -6.69 27.75 21.33
C ILE A 560 -6.47 27.62 19.82
N THR A 561 -6.79 26.45 19.26
CA THR A 561 -6.61 26.16 17.84
C THR A 561 -7.84 26.56 17.04
N THR A 562 -7.60 27.07 15.83
CA THR A 562 -8.63 27.23 14.78
C THR A 562 -8.66 26.05 13.82
N HIS A 563 -7.71 25.11 13.99
CA HIS A 563 -7.50 23.95 13.12
C HIS A 563 -8.12 22.71 13.76
N ASN A 564 -8.97 22.03 13.00
CA ASN A 564 -9.56 20.75 13.35
C ASN A 564 -8.88 19.63 12.54
N PRO A 565 -8.04 18.78 13.16
CA PRO A 565 -7.30 17.73 12.47
C PRO A 565 -8.15 16.74 11.68
N SER A 566 -9.39 16.48 12.11
CA SER A 566 -10.26 15.48 11.49
C SER A 566 -10.99 15.99 10.25
N THR A 567 -11.06 17.31 10.05
CA THR A 567 -11.83 17.92 8.93
C THR A 567 -10.96 18.76 8.01
N ASP A 568 -9.95 19.43 8.56
CA ASP A 568 -9.25 20.48 7.84
C ASP A 568 -8.14 19.89 6.98
N MET A 569 -8.04 20.35 5.75
CA MET A 569 -6.88 20.07 4.90
C MET A 569 -5.68 20.87 5.38
N ILE A 570 -4.49 20.28 5.29
CA ILE A 570 -3.23 20.95 5.61
C ILE A 570 -2.37 21.11 4.36
N ARG A 571 -1.60 22.19 4.32
CA ARG A 571 -0.59 22.45 3.29
C ARG A 571 0.77 22.22 3.90
N VAL A 572 1.51 21.27 3.35
CA VAL A 572 2.83 20.86 3.82
C VAL A 572 3.87 21.31 2.83
N LEU A 573 4.90 22.01 3.32
CA LEU A 573 6.07 22.34 2.51
C LEU A 573 7.11 21.22 2.63
N MET A 574 7.63 20.76 1.50
CA MET A 574 8.66 19.73 1.44
C MET A 574 9.67 19.97 0.31
N HIS A 575 10.81 19.34 0.42
CA HIS A 575 11.86 19.39 -0.59
C HIS A 575 11.36 18.77 -1.92
N PRO A 576 11.64 19.39 -3.09
CA PRO A 576 11.13 18.92 -4.38
C PRO A 576 11.48 17.47 -4.72
N THR A 577 12.64 16.97 -4.27
CA THR A 577 13.04 15.57 -4.52
C THR A 577 12.15 14.54 -3.81
N ALA A 578 11.57 14.89 -2.66
CA ALA A 578 10.59 14.06 -1.97
C ALA A 578 9.20 14.19 -2.61
N ALA A 579 8.81 15.41 -3.00
CA ALA A 579 7.55 15.65 -3.70
C ALA A 579 7.44 14.91 -5.04
N ALA A 580 8.57 14.72 -5.73
CA ALA A 580 8.62 14.06 -7.04
C ALA A 580 8.19 12.59 -7.03
N VAL A 581 8.22 11.93 -5.87
CA VAL A 581 7.84 10.51 -5.72
C VAL A 581 6.45 10.34 -5.10
N LEU A 582 5.76 11.43 -4.77
CA LEU A 582 4.41 11.37 -4.22
C LEU A 582 3.38 10.92 -5.26
N HIS A 583 2.30 10.33 -4.78
CA HIS A 583 1.16 9.92 -5.59
C HIS A 583 -0.15 10.28 -4.89
N ALA A 584 -1.10 10.84 -5.65
CA ALA A 584 -2.40 11.21 -5.10
C ALA A 584 -3.15 9.95 -4.62
N GLY A 585 -3.89 10.09 -3.52
CA GLY A 585 -4.62 9.00 -2.89
C GLY A 585 -3.84 8.22 -1.82
N MET A 586 -2.50 8.24 -1.86
CA MET A 586 -1.69 7.53 -0.85
C MET A 586 -1.75 8.24 0.51
N GLY A 587 -1.66 7.45 1.59
CA GLY A 587 -1.55 7.93 2.96
C GLY A 587 -0.11 8.23 3.35
N ILE A 588 0.09 9.32 4.09
CA ILE A 588 1.34 9.59 4.80
C ILE A 588 1.01 9.79 6.27
N GLN A 589 1.70 9.05 7.12
CA GLN A 589 1.69 9.28 8.56
C GLN A 589 2.90 10.11 8.96
N GLY A 590 2.68 11.10 9.82
CA GLY A 590 3.75 11.98 10.27
C GLY A 590 3.33 12.90 11.39
N LEU A 591 4.32 13.61 11.94
CA LEU A 591 4.11 14.74 12.83
C LEU A 591 4.14 16.02 12.01
N TRP A 592 2.98 16.65 11.87
CA TRP A 592 2.76 17.89 11.12
C TRP A 592 2.91 19.07 12.07
N VAL A 593 3.93 19.90 11.87
CA VAL A 593 4.25 21.01 12.75
C VAL A 593 3.88 22.32 12.08
N GLN A 594 2.97 23.09 12.69
CA GLN A 594 2.61 24.39 12.18
C GLN A 594 3.72 25.41 12.45
N ALA A 595 4.11 26.17 11.43
CA ALA A 595 5.00 27.32 11.60
C ALA A 595 4.15 28.59 11.77
N VAL A 596 4.23 29.22 12.94
CA VAL A 596 3.43 30.40 13.28
C VAL A 596 4.34 31.62 13.33
N PRO A 597 4.03 32.71 12.60
CA PRO A 597 4.76 33.97 12.74
C PRO A 597 4.76 34.42 14.21
N ARG A 598 5.91 34.83 14.71
CA ARG A 598 6.02 35.51 16.00
C ARG A 598 5.32 36.86 15.83
N VAL A 599 4.21 37.03 16.54
CA VAL A 599 3.64 38.36 16.73
C VAL A 599 4.68 39.12 17.55
N VAL A 600 5.41 40.02 16.89
CA VAL A 600 6.16 41.05 17.61
C VAL A 600 5.07 41.81 18.35
N ARG A 601 4.88 41.49 19.62
CA ARG A 601 4.19 42.42 20.51
C ARG A 601 5.14 43.60 20.47
N ASP A 602 4.77 44.62 19.71
CA ASP A 602 5.35 45.95 19.84
C ASP A 602 5.29 46.19 21.33
N SER A 603 6.44 45.98 21.99
CA SER A 603 6.55 46.11 23.43
C SER A 603 6.08 47.52 23.64
N GLU A 604 4.84 47.68 24.14
CA GLU A 604 4.20 48.96 24.30
C GLU A 604 5.27 49.83 24.90
N SER A 605 5.84 50.69 24.06
CA SER A 605 6.87 51.57 24.50
C SER A 605 6.08 52.50 25.40
N LYS A 606 6.04 52.16 26.69
CA LYS A 606 5.91 53.11 27.77
C LYS A 606 7.12 54.02 27.59
N CYS A 607 7.02 54.89 26.58
CA CYS A 607 7.66 56.17 26.56
C CYS A 607 7.13 56.80 27.84
N GLY A 608 7.91 56.63 28.90
CA GLY A 608 7.68 57.31 30.15
C GLY A 608 7.73 58.78 29.81
N THR A 609 6.55 59.37 29.63
CA THR A 609 6.36 60.78 29.89
C THR A 609 6.75 60.97 31.35
N ASN A 610 8.01 61.34 31.57
CA ASN A 610 8.43 62.03 32.76
C ASN A 610 7.65 63.36 32.80
N GLU A 611 6.39 63.32 33.22
CA GLU A 611 5.71 64.50 33.72
C GLU A 611 6.34 64.84 35.07
N SER A 612 7.30 65.75 34.97
CA SER A 612 7.80 66.58 36.05
C SER A 612 6.67 67.12 36.93
N ALA A 613 6.86 66.93 38.22
CA ALA A 613 6.06 67.48 39.30
C ALA A 613 5.86 69.01 39.19
N SER A 614 4.60 69.43 39.11
CA SER A 614 4.05 70.69 39.65
C SER A 614 2.54 70.63 39.41
N GLY A 615 1.60 70.91 40.31
CA GLY A 615 1.60 71.40 41.66
C GLY A 615 0.15 71.81 41.98
N SER A 616 -0.18 71.83 43.27
CA SER A 616 -1.24 72.65 43.88
C SER A 616 -2.73 72.29 43.69
N ARG A 617 -3.34 71.95 44.84
CA ARG A 617 -4.54 72.55 45.44
C ARG A 617 -5.76 72.87 44.55
N GLY A 618 -6.89 72.25 44.88
CA GLY A 618 -8.21 72.75 44.49
C GLY A 618 -9.35 72.06 45.25
N LYS A 619 -9.55 72.48 46.51
CA LYS A 619 -10.66 72.08 47.38
C LYS A 619 -11.90 72.88 46.97
N GLY A 620 -12.99 72.23 46.56
CA GLY A 620 -14.22 72.90 46.15
C GLY A 620 -15.47 72.09 46.49
N ARG A 621 -16.14 72.48 47.57
CA ARG A 621 -17.48 72.07 47.99
C ARG A 621 -18.56 72.80 47.17
N GLY A 622 -19.75 72.20 47.13
CA GLY A 622 -21.03 72.83 46.77
C GLY A 622 -21.63 72.16 45.52
N GLY A 623 -22.87 71.73 45.48
CA GLY A 623 -24.01 72.02 46.34
C GLY A 623 -25.23 72.18 45.44
N ASP A 624 -26.24 71.37 45.73
CA ASP A 624 -27.67 71.69 45.64
C ASP A 624 -28.42 71.73 44.29
N GLY A 625 -29.64 71.17 44.35
CA GLY A 625 -30.80 71.72 43.66
C GLY A 625 -31.33 71.02 42.39
N GLY A 626 -32.52 70.39 42.50
CA GLY A 626 -33.60 70.72 41.55
C GLY A 626 -34.33 69.59 40.83
N ASN A 627 -35.46 69.18 41.43
CA ASN A 627 -36.72 68.64 40.88
C ASN A 627 -36.95 68.54 39.36
N GLY A 628 -37.62 67.45 38.97
CA GLY A 628 -38.44 67.37 37.76
C GLY A 628 -39.17 66.02 37.61
N ALA A 629 -40.41 65.94 38.07
CA ALA A 629 -41.30 64.81 37.86
C ALA A 629 -41.89 64.80 36.44
N HIS A 630 -42.00 63.62 35.80
CA HIS A 630 -43.20 63.21 35.05
C HIS A 630 -43.17 61.73 34.63
N ASN A 631 -44.35 61.12 34.71
CA ASN A 631 -44.74 59.75 34.38
C ASN A 631 -44.33 59.25 32.98
N GLY A 632 -44.07 57.94 32.87
CA GLY A 632 -44.02 57.24 31.58
C GLY A 632 -43.77 55.74 31.70
N ARG A 633 -44.84 54.96 31.85
CA ARG A 633 -44.91 53.50 31.69
C ARG A 633 -44.23 53.02 30.40
N GLY A 634 -43.51 51.89 30.47
CA GLY A 634 -43.22 51.07 29.30
C GLY A 634 -41.93 50.28 29.41
N GLY A 635 -42.02 48.98 29.72
CA GLY A 635 -40.87 48.11 29.91
C GLY A 635 -40.02 47.92 28.66
N LYS A 636 -38.73 47.59 28.85
CA LYS A 636 -37.94 46.78 27.91
C LYS A 636 -36.65 46.29 28.54
N LYS A 637 -36.25 45.15 27.99
CA LYS A 637 -35.24 44.17 28.40
C LYS A 637 -33.81 44.75 28.44
N GLY A 638 -32.98 44.09 29.26
CA GLY A 638 -31.57 44.39 29.46
C GLY A 638 -30.76 44.47 28.17
N ARG A 639 -29.87 45.46 28.13
CA ARG A 639 -28.98 45.79 27.03
C ARG A 639 -27.56 45.43 27.44
N VAL A 640 -27.12 44.22 27.07
CA VAL A 640 -25.68 43.89 27.00
C VAL A 640 -25.16 44.48 25.69
N GLY A 641 -24.05 45.22 25.77
CA GLY A 641 -23.46 45.93 24.64
C GLY A 641 -22.90 44.98 23.58
N GLY A 642 -23.69 44.68 22.57
CA GLY A 642 -23.22 44.07 21.32
C GLY A 642 -22.39 45.06 20.51
N ARG A 643 -21.12 44.72 20.27
CA ARG A 643 -20.35 45.29 19.16
C ARG A 643 -20.93 44.75 17.86
N ARG A 644 -21.31 45.66 16.97
CA ARG A 644 -21.82 45.37 15.64
C ARG A 644 -20.66 44.88 14.78
N TYR A 645 -20.69 43.62 14.36
CA TYR A 645 -20.11 43.24 13.08
C TYR A 645 -21.22 43.32 12.04
N TRP A 646 -20.89 43.92 10.91
CA TRP A 646 -21.75 44.02 9.75
C TRP A 646 -21.89 42.64 9.11
N SER A 647 -23.13 42.22 8.88
CA SER A 647 -23.46 41.06 8.04
C SER A 647 -24.08 41.58 6.75
N PHE A 648 -23.61 41.08 5.61
CA PHE A 648 -24.38 41.06 4.37
C PHE A 648 -24.57 39.62 3.93
N LEU A 649 -25.82 39.32 3.59
CA LEU A 649 -26.31 38.08 2.98
C LEU A 649 -26.53 38.38 1.49
N VAL A 650 -25.92 37.61 0.59
CA VAL A 650 -26.37 37.49 -0.81
C VAL A 650 -26.16 36.04 -1.27
N HIS A 651 -27.22 35.44 -1.82
CA HIS A 651 -27.22 34.20 -2.58
C HIS A 651 -26.71 34.44 -4.02
N GLY A 652 -26.05 33.43 -4.59
CA GLY A 652 -26.09 33.16 -6.04
C GLY A 652 -24.84 33.50 -6.83
N GLU A 653 -24.20 32.43 -7.33
CA GLU A 653 -23.39 32.33 -8.55
C GLU A 653 -21.90 32.78 -8.51
N SER A 654 -21.05 31.82 -8.91
CA SER A 654 -19.61 31.92 -9.20
C SER A 654 -19.32 32.68 -10.51
N PRO A 655 -18.04 32.88 -10.92
CA PRO A 655 -16.78 33.03 -10.19
C PRO A 655 -16.01 34.31 -10.60
N THR A 656 -15.19 34.88 -9.70
CA THR A 656 -13.83 35.44 -9.92
C THR A 656 -13.44 36.42 -8.80
N ARG A 657 -12.22 36.22 -8.25
CA ARG A 657 -11.30 37.16 -7.53
C ARG A 657 -11.91 38.13 -6.49
N GLY A 658 -11.46 38.21 -5.24
CA GLY A 658 -10.34 37.64 -4.50
C GLY A 658 -10.27 38.37 -3.16
N SER A 659 -10.03 37.65 -2.07
CA SER A 659 -9.76 38.24 -0.75
C SER A 659 -8.59 37.50 -0.09
N VAL A 660 -7.68 38.28 0.49
CA VAL A 660 -6.40 37.86 1.06
C VAL A 660 -6.66 37.11 2.37
N LEU A 661 -6.60 35.79 2.32
CA LEU A 661 -6.44 34.91 3.48
C LEU A 661 -4.93 34.63 3.62
N LEU A 662 -4.38 34.93 4.80
CA LEU A 662 -3.00 34.63 5.13
C LEU A 662 -2.78 33.10 5.15
N ASP A 663 -2.02 32.65 4.16
CA ASP A 663 -1.59 31.28 3.95
C ASP A 663 -0.79 30.74 5.14
N ARG A 664 -1.18 29.58 5.68
CA ARG A 664 -0.50 28.89 6.78
C ARG A 664 0.12 27.61 6.25
N GLY A 665 1.44 27.53 6.20
CA GLY A 665 2.19 26.31 5.88
C GLY A 665 2.50 25.49 7.13
N CYS A 666 2.31 24.17 7.03
CA CYS A 666 2.81 23.17 7.99
C CYS A 666 4.13 22.59 7.49
N MET A 667 5.00 22.19 8.42
CA MET A 667 6.29 21.56 8.18
C MET A 667 6.24 20.08 8.58
N MET A 668 6.97 19.25 7.85
CA MET A 668 6.88 17.80 7.92
C MET A 668 7.97 17.20 8.81
N LYS A 669 7.60 16.31 9.74
CA LYS A 669 8.51 15.35 10.37
C LYS A 669 7.98 13.93 10.12
N CYS A 670 8.75 13.15 9.35
CA CYS A 670 8.56 11.70 9.27
C CYS A 670 9.51 11.01 10.25
N THR A 671 8.91 10.18 11.10
CA THR A 671 9.59 9.15 11.89
C THR A 671 9.10 7.81 11.34
N GLN A 672 10.02 6.85 11.23
CA GLN A 672 9.87 5.64 10.42
C GLN A 672 8.65 4.81 10.85
N ASN A 673 7.56 4.92 10.07
CA ASN A 673 6.74 3.82 9.55
C ASN A 673 5.62 4.46 8.70
N PHE A 674 5.59 4.14 7.40
CA PHE A 674 4.57 4.62 6.48
C PHE A 674 3.48 3.56 6.35
N LEU A 675 2.24 3.95 6.62
CA LEU A 675 1.10 3.04 6.64
C LEU A 675 -0.02 3.60 5.76
N PHE A 676 -0.58 2.73 4.91
CA PHE A 676 -1.51 3.07 3.84
C PHE A 676 -2.88 2.49 4.16
N GLY A 677 -3.93 3.33 4.10
CA GLY A 677 -5.31 2.85 4.02
C GLY A 677 -5.66 2.55 2.56
N PHE A 678 -6.22 1.37 2.31
CA PHE A 678 -6.73 0.92 1.00
C PHE A 678 -8.26 0.90 0.97
#